data_AF-A0A8C6EZL5-F1
#
_entry.id   AF-A0A8C6EZL5-F1
#
_cell.length_a   1.000
_cell.length_b   1.000
_cell.length_c   1.000
_cell.angle_alpha   90.00
_cell.angle_beta   90.00
_cell.angle_gamma   90.00
#
_symmetry.space_group_name_H-M   'P 1'
#
loop_
_entity.id
_entity.type
_entity.pdbx_description
1 polymer ?
#
loop_
_entity_poly.entity_id
_entity_poly.type
_entity_poly.pdbx_seq_one_letter_code
_entity_poly.pdbx_strand_id
1 'polypeptide(L)'
;MGVALTRSAQWTAAGYGTGTLEITPLNEEILREIIVFVEHFTHKYPQEAKFVFVEPLEWNTDLKPSAFQSGYFFSDTTVESEEVDKNGQPLLFLYVPKIKVRSFGQLAYLLFIAKDTKLKEAQACIEGNRDPVVKILGSEFGEMKEDSIALNILNKIKAEVDYENEIKMKIAILLKELDLHLLNHTLKYISLQISLNPVTVKKDIELLQRFSGKGEKTVLEFIKYTSDYEFSNGCRAPPWRQIHGEMCYVLVKPHDVEALCITCSTEGVFLNGGKTDDKGDIDYERKSEVYKDLVTLLKEKSAIFSENMSKQEFTFNEEQKNPIEEKQIKEKEAVSGKVITSSDRPKKNEISFVKTHMAKRLEPSLNWRTKVDFKIHKSSAKDSQEEKHGKLEKQRPSLSHGKSVDKIEETISESSSESEEDEEQPDHRQEANADLPSEYWQIQKLVKYLKGGNQTATVIALCSMKDFNLAQETCQLAIRDVGGLEVLINLLDTDEVKCKIGSLKILKEISHNPQIRRNIVDLGGLPIMVSILDSSYKSLKCLAAETIANVAKFKRARRAVRQHGGINKLVALLDCAQNSTEPAQSSLYETRDVEVARCGALALWSCSKSHSNKEAIRKAGGIPLLAQLLKTSHENMLIPVVGTLQECASEENYRAAIKAEKIIENLVKNLNSENEQLQEHCAMAIYQCAEDEETRDLVRLHGGLKPLANLLNNTKNKELLAAVTGAIWKCSISKENVIKFREYRAIETLVGLLTDQPEEVLVNVVGALGECCQEHENRVIVRRCGGIQPLVNLLVGINQALLVNVTKAVGACAVEPESMVIIDRLDGVRLLWSLLKNPHPDVKSSAAWALCPCIENAKDAGEMVRSFVGGLELVVNLLKSDNKEVLASVCAAITNIAKDQENLAVITDHGVVPLLSKLANTNNDKLRRHLAEAVSRCCMWGRNRVAFGEHRAVAPLVRYLKSNDTNVHRATAQALYQLSEDADNCITMHENGAVKLLLDMVGSPDQELQEAAAGCISNIRRLALATEKARYS
;
A
#
# COMPACT_ATOMS: atom_id res chain seq x y z
N MET A 1 8.11 17.95 29.43
CA MET A 1 7.09 17.11 30.12
C MET A 1 5.84 17.93 30.43
N GLY A 2 5.31 18.62 29.42
CA GLY A 2 4.13 19.50 29.60
C GLY A 2 3.03 19.26 28.57
N VAL A 3 3.28 18.43 27.55
CA VAL A 3 2.26 18.10 26.54
C VAL A 3 1.80 16.66 26.69
N ALA A 4 2.69 15.68 26.86
CA ALA A 4 2.27 14.28 27.00
C ALA A 4 1.50 14.02 28.30
N LEU A 5 2.02 14.48 29.45
CA LEU A 5 1.32 14.34 30.73
C LEU A 5 0.06 15.19 30.83
N THR A 6 -0.03 16.31 30.11
CA THR A 6 -1.19 17.21 30.20
C THR A 6 -2.27 16.92 29.15
N ARG A 7 -1.90 16.38 27.97
CA ARG A 7 -2.84 16.08 26.87
C ARG A 7 -3.09 14.59 26.64
N SER A 8 -2.14 13.70 26.95
CA SER A 8 -2.23 12.27 26.63
C SER A 8 -2.47 11.39 27.86
N ALA A 9 -1.95 11.77 29.04
CA ALA A 9 -2.22 11.03 30.27
C ALA A 9 -3.65 11.24 30.73
N GLN A 10 -4.28 10.18 31.25
CA GLN A 10 -5.67 10.19 31.70
C GLN A 10 -5.72 10.60 33.18
N TRP A 11 -6.43 11.69 33.48
CA TRP A 11 -6.58 12.24 34.83
C TRP A 11 -8.04 12.14 35.27
N THR A 12 -8.27 11.90 36.57
CA THR A 12 -9.62 11.90 37.13
C THR A 12 -10.30 13.26 36.97
N ALA A 13 -11.60 13.26 36.63
CA ALA A 13 -12.38 14.49 36.46
C ALA A 13 -12.48 15.27 37.79
N ALA A 14 -12.17 16.57 37.75
CA ALA A 14 -11.99 17.41 38.94
C ALA A 14 -13.31 17.77 39.63
N GLY A 15 -13.83 16.86 40.46
CA GLY A 15 -14.83 17.15 41.49
C GLY A 15 -14.16 17.31 42.86
N TYR A 16 -13.69 18.52 43.17
CA TYR A 16 -13.15 18.92 44.49
C TYR A 16 -11.87 18.23 44.98
N GLY A 17 -10.83 18.11 44.13
CA GLY A 17 -9.50 17.66 44.55
C GLY A 17 -8.40 17.93 43.53
N THR A 18 -7.14 17.76 43.95
CA THR A 18 -5.99 17.67 43.06
C THR A 18 -6.14 16.38 42.23
N GLY A 19 -6.53 16.49 40.95
CA GLY A 19 -6.76 15.33 40.07
C GLY A 19 -5.61 14.33 40.10
N THR A 20 -5.95 13.05 40.23
CA THR A 20 -5.03 11.90 40.29
C THR A 20 -4.92 11.22 38.93
N LEU A 21 -3.81 10.54 38.64
CA LEU A 21 -3.67 9.73 37.44
C LEU A 21 -4.61 8.53 37.52
N GLU A 22 -5.38 8.29 36.46
CA GLU A 22 -6.26 7.12 36.38
C GLU A 22 -5.43 5.82 36.23
N ILE A 23 -5.91 4.73 36.82
CA ILE A 23 -5.29 3.41 36.68
C ILE A 23 -5.69 2.85 35.31
N THR A 24 -4.93 3.21 34.28
CA THR A 24 -5.14 2.74 32.91
C THR A 24 -3.85 2.13 32.35
N PRO A 25 -3.94 1.17 31.42
CA PRO A 25 -2.76 0.58 30.78
C PRO A 25 -1.87 1.63 30.10
N LEU A 26 -2.46 2.71 29.58
CA LEU A 26 -1.75 3.82 28.97
C LEU A 26 -0.91 4.60 29.99
N ASN A 27 -1.50 4.96 31.13
CA ASN A 27 -0.80 5.66 32.20
C ASN A 27 0.28 4.79 32.85
N GLU A 28 0.02 3.49 33.04
CA GLU A 28 1.04 2.56 33.53
C GLU A 28 2.27 2.52 32.59
N GLU A 29 2.05 2.50 31.28
CA GLU A 29 3.13 2.46 30.31
C GLU A 29 3.91 3.78 30.25
N ILE A 30 3.22 4.92 30.31
CA ILE A 30 3.86 6.24 30.44
C ILE A 30 4.74 6.28 31.69
N LEU A 31 4.24 5.78 32.82
CA LEU A 31 4.99 5.73 34.08
C LEU A 31 6.22 4.82 33.97
N ARG A 32 6.12 3.67 33.29
CA ARG A 32 7.26 2.78 33.04
C ARG A 32 8.35 3.45 32.22
N GLU A 33 7.98 4.14 31.15
CA GLU A 33 8.94 4.86 30.30
C GLU A 33 9.65 5.99 31.07
N ILE A 34 8.94 6.69 31.95
CA ILE A 34 9.53 7.71 32.84
C ILE A 34 10.50 7.06 33.84
N ILE A 35 10.14 5.93 34.44
CA ILE A 35 11.01 5.18 35.35
C ILE A 35 12.28 4.75 34.63
N VAL A 36 12.16 4.15 33.45
CA VAL A 36 13.30 3.71 32.63
C VAL A 36 14.20 4.90 32.30
N PHE A 37 13.64 6.04 31.90
CA PHE A 37 14.43 7.25 31.63
C PHE A 37 15.25 7.68 32.85
N VAL A 38 14.62 7.78 34.03
CA VAL A 38 15.31 8.22 35.26
C VAL A 38 16.39 7.23 35.67
N GLU A 39 16.11 5.93 35.66
CA GLU A 39 17.08 4.89 36.07
C GLU A 39 18.33 4.89 35.20
N HIS A 40 18.17 5.13 33.89
CA HIS A 40 19.29 5.21 32.96
C HIS A 40 19.96 6.59 32.93
N PHE A 41 19.33 7.63 33.49
CA PHE A 41 19.81 9.01 33.41
C PHE A 41 21.19 9.18 34.03
N THR A 42 21.43 8.55 35.19
CA THR A 42 22.71 8.60 35.91
C THR A 42 23.86 7.96 35.15
N HIS A 43 23.60 6.85 34.45
CA HIS A 43 24.60 6.14 33.66
C HIS A 43 24.87 6.82 32.32
N LYS A 44 23.83 7.38 31.69
CA LYS A 44 23.91 7.97 30.35
C LYS A 44 24.37 9.43 30.36
N TYR A 45 24.03 10.17 31.42
CA TYR A 45 24.28 11.62 31.56
C TYR A 45 24.81 11.95 32.97
N PRO A 46 26.03 11.51 33.34
CA PRO A 46 26.55 11.60 34.70
C PRO A 46 26.83 13.04 35.18
N GLN A 47 27.00 14.00 34.26
CA GLN A 47 27.20 15.41 34.62
C GLN A 47 25.86 16.09 34.91
N GLU A 48 24.86 15.85 34.06
CA GLU A 48 23.50 16.33 34.19
C GLU A 48 22.78 15.71 35.38
N ALA A 49 23.10 14.46 35.74
CA ALA A 49 22.51 13.79 36.90
C ALA A 49 22.84 14.47 38.24
N LYS A 50 23.96 15.21 38.30
CA LYS A 50 24.40 15.99 39.47
C LYS A 50 23.82 17.39 39.52
N PHE A 51 23.06 17.79 38.50
CA PHE A 51 22.41 19.09 38.48
C PHE A 51 21.39 19.21 39.62
N VAL A 52 21.49 20.32 40.36
CA VAL A 52 20.60 20.61 41.48
C VAL A 52 19.38 21.36 40.97
N PHE A 53 18.19 20.80 41.19
CA PHE A 53 16.91 21.38 40.79
C PHE A 53 16.69 22.74 41.46
N VAL A 54 16.07 23.66 40.73
CA VAL A 54 15.73 25.01 41.23
C VAL A 54 14.82 24.91 42.46
N GLU A 55 13.80 24.06 42.37
CA GLU A 55 12.89 23.70 43.46
C GLU A 55 12.86 22.17 43.64
N PRO A 56 12.71 21.66 44.88
CA PRO A 56 12.61 20.23 45.11
C PRO A 56 11.30 19.66 44.53
N LEU A 57 11.38 18.47 43.94
CA LEU A 57 10.20 17.64 43.71
C LEU A 57 9.73 17.08 45.06
N GLU A 58 8.46 17.29 45.41
CA GLU A 58 7.88 16.93 46.70
C GLU A 58 6.62 16.07 46.50
N TRP A 59 6.53 14.93 47.21
CA TRP A 59 5.35 14.07 47.24
C TRP A 59 5.28 13.26 48.53
N ASN A 60 4.14 12.57 48.75
CA ASN A 60 3.97 11.63 49.85
C ASN A 60 4.48 10.24 49.44
N THR A 61 5.33 9.62 50.26
CA THR A 61 5.94 8.30 50.04
C THR A 61 5.61 7.36 51.19
N ASP A 62 5.54 6.06 50.88
CA ASP A 62 5.42 4.98 51.85
C ASP A 62 6.80 4.41 52.25
N LEU A 63 7.90 4.97 51.72
CA LEU A 63 9.26 4.56 52.04
C LEU A 63 9.60 4.89 53.50
N LYS A 64 10.11 3.89 54.22
CA LYS A 64 10.56 4.05 55.60
C LYS A 64 12.03 4.48 55.65
N PRO A 65 12.48 5.22 56.68
CA PRO A 65 13.90 5.56 56.87
C PRO A 65 14.84 4.35 56.83
N SER A 66 14.38 3.18 57.30
CA SER A 66 15.12 1.91 57.26
C SER A 66 15.42 1.37 55.86
N ALA A 67 14.79 1.91 54.81
CA ALA A 67 15.02 1.49 53.43
C ALA A 67 16.29 2.11 52.82
N PHE A 68 16.84 3.16 53.45
CA PHE A 68 18.05 3.86 53.01
C PHE A 68 19.30 3.23 53.66
N GLN A 69 20.42 3.23 52.94
CA GLN A 69 21.67 2.59 53.36
C GLN A 69 22.83 3.61 53.35
N SER A 70 24.08 3.17 53.13
CA SER A 70 25.27 4.02 53.05
C SER A 70 25.07 5.19 52.08
N GLY A 71 25.46 6.41 52.47
CA GLY A 71 25.24 7.64 51.70
C GLY A 71 24.13 8.54 52.25
N TYR A 72 23.48 8.15 53.36
CA TYR A 72 22.40 8.90 54.00
C TYR A 72 22.54 8.91 55.52
N PHE A 73 22.23 10.05 56.14
CA PHE A 73 22.00 10.20 57.56
C PHE A 73 20.53 9.94 57.87
N PHE A 74 20.21 8.94 58.68
CA PHE A 74 18.83 8.61 59.02
C PHE A 74 18.60 8.66 60.54
N SER A 75 17.42 9.13 60.92
CA SER A 75 16.85 9.07 62.27
C SER A 75 15.57 8.20 62.25
N ASP A 76 14.90 8.06 63.38
CA ASP A 76 13.63 7.30 63.45
C ASP A 76 12.54 7.87 62.52
N THR A 77 12.62 9.15 62.15
CA THR A 77 11.58 9.86 61.39
C THR A 77 12.08 10.65 60.17
N THR A 78 13.39 10.79 59.99
CA THR A 78 13.98 11.56 58.88
C THR A 78 15.11 10.83 58.16
N VAL A 79 15.34 11.17 56.89
CA VAL A 79 16.51 10.76 56.10
C VAL A 79 17.06 11.96 55.36
N GLU A 80 18.36 12.19 55.43
CA GLU A 80 19.09 13.25 54.72
C GLU A 80 20.21 12.63 53.90
N SER A 81 20.38 13.01 52.63
CA SER A 81 21.53 12.56 51.83
C SER A 81 22.84 13.19 52.31
N GLU A 82 23.95 12.45 52.21
CA GLU A 82 25.30 13.01 52.39
C GLU A 82 25.64 14.05 51.31
N GLU A 83 25.06 13.90 50.11
CA GLU A 83 25.17 14.90 49.05
C GLU A 83 24.34 16.16 49.39
N VAL A 84 24.97 17.32 49.30
CA VAL A 84 24.38 18.63 49.60
C VAL A 84 24.53 19.60 48.43
N ASP A 85 23.64 20.60 48.36
CA ASP A 85 23.76 21.72 47.43
C ASP A 85 24.83 22.74 47.85
N LYS A 86 25.00 23.80 47.05
CA LYS A 86 25.98 24.89 47.33
C LYS A 86 25.73 25.60 48.67
N ASN A 87 24.53 25.46 49.25
CA ASN A 87 24.13 26.08 50.51
C ASN A 87 24.14 25.08 51.69
N GLY A 88 24.59 23.84 51.47
CA GLY A 88 24.63 22.79 52.49
C GLY A 88 23.28 22.11 52.74
N GLN A 89 22.26 22.29 51.88
CA GLN A 89 20.99 21.56 51.99
C GLN A 89 21.12 20.17 51.36
N PRO A 90 20.59 19.11 51.99
CA PRO A 90 20.64 17.76 51.42
C PRO A 90 19.85 17.67 50.10
N LEU A 91 20.40 16.95 49.12
CA LEU A 91 19.77 16.72 47.82
C LEU A 91 18.58 15.75 47.89
N LEU A 92 18.48 14.92 48.94
CA LEU A 92 17.30 14.16 49.30
C LEU A 92 16.99 14.36 50.78
N PHE A 93 15.74 14.70 51.08
CA PHE A 93 15.24 14.86 52.44
C PHE A 93 13.88 14.18 52.60
N LEU A 94 13.82 13.14 53.42
CA LEU A 94 12.59 12.45 53.82
C LEU A 94 12.21 12.89 55.24
N TYR A 95 10.97 13.31 55.42
CA TYR A 95 10.32 13.46 56.72
C TYR A 95 8.93 12.83 56.63
N VAL A 96 8.76 11.65 57.21
CA VAL A 96 7.60 10.78 56.94
C VAL A 96 6.27 11.55 57.15
N PRO A 97 5.32 11.54 56.18
CA PRO A 97 5.33 10.78 54.92
C PRO A 97 5.87 11.53 53.70
N LYS A 98 6.45 12.72 53.85
CA LYS A 98 6.86 13.57 52.71
C LYS A 98 8.33 13.43 52.35
N ILE A 99 8.62 13.35 51.07
CA ILE A 99 9.98 13.32 50.54
C ILE A 99 10.24 14.49 49.60
N LYS A 100 11.47 15.02 49.63
CA LYS A 100 11.97 16.08 48.78
C LYS A 100 13.22 15.61 48.05
N VAL A 101 13.25 15.75 46.73
CA VAL A 101 14.39 15.36 45.89
C VAL A 101 14.81 16.52 44.99
N ARG A 102 16.12 16.79 44.94
CA ARG A 102 16.72 17.93 44.23
C ARG A 102 17.71 17.53 43.13
N SER A 103 17.86 16.25 42.79
CA SER A 103 18.69 15.84 41.64
C SER A 103 18.18 14.56 40.99
N PHE A 104 18.50 14.36 39.70
CA PHE A 104 18.17 13.11 39.01
C PHE A 104 18.93 11.92 39.59
N GLY A 105 20.16 12.13 40.09
CA GLY A 105 20.93 11.09 40.80
C GLY A 105 20.20 10.53 42.01
N GLN A 106 19.67 11.42 42.85
CA GLN A 106 18.90 11.04 44.03
C GLN A 106 17.53 10.44 43.65
N LEU A 107 16.90 10.91 42.56
CA LEU A 107 15.64 10.34 42.05
C LEU A 107 15.82 8.89 41.57
N ALA A 108 16.91 8.62 40.83
CA ALA A 108 17.24 7.28 40.35
C ALA A 108 17.53 6.32 41.51
N TYR A 109 18.25 6.78 42.53
CA TYR A 109 18.53 5.97 43.72
C TYR A 109 17.26 5.70 44.54
N LEU A 110 16.36 6.67 44.65
CA LEU A 110 15.05 6.49 45.30
C LEU A 110 14.23 5.41 44.59
N LEU A 111 14.14 5.46 43.26
CA LEU A 111 13.45 4.42 42.48
C LEU A 111 14.12 3.05 42.68
N PHE A 112 15.45 2.99 42.75
CA PHE A 112 16.18 1.76 43.05
C PHE A 112 15.78 1.17 44.43
N ILE A 113 15.64 2.00 45.46
CA ILE A 113 15.18 1.57 46.79
C ILE A 113 13.73 1.09 46.77
N ALA A 114 12.86 1.75 46.00
CA ALA A 114 11.42 1.46 45.95
C ALA A 114 11.09 0.05 45.42
N LYS A 115 11.99 -0.62 44.68
CA LYS A 115 11.82 -2.00 44.18
C LYS A 115 10.46 -2.21 43.49
N ASP A 116 9.52 -2.91 44.14
CA ASP A 116 8.21 -3.26 43.59
C ASP A 116 7.21 -2.10 43.65
N THR A 117 7.50 -1.04 44.41
CA THR A 117 6.63 0.14 44.55
C THR A 117 7.04 1.31 43.64
N LYS A 118 7.99 1.11 42.72
CA LYS A 118 8.49 2.15 41.78
C LYS A 118 7.38 2.88 41.03
N LEU A 119 6.37 2.14 40.54
CA LEU A 119 5.23 2.73 39.82
C LEU A 119 4.41 3.67 40.71
N LYS A 120 4.19 3.29 41.97
CA LYS A 120 3.46 4.12 42.94
C LYS A 120 4.23 5.38 43.30
N GLU A 121 5.55 5.27 43.50
CA GLU A 121 6.41 6.42 43.78
C GLU A 121 6.49 7.38 42.59
N ALA A 122 6.62 6.86 41.37
CA ALA A 122 6.61 7.67 40.14
C ALA A 122 5.27 8.38 39.95
N GLN A 123 4.16 7.68 40.18
CA GLN A 123 2.82 8.25 40.13
C GLN A 123 2.64 9.38 41.16
N ALA A 124 2.96 9.12 42.44
CA ALA A 124 2.83 10.10 43.51
C ALA A 124 3.71 11.34 43.27
N CYS A 125 4.92 11.14 42.71
CA CYS A 125 5.81 12.23 42.33
C CYS A 125 5.18 13.12 41.25
N ILE A 126 4.60 12.53 40.18
CA ILE A 126 3.96 13.30 39.10
C ILE A 126 2.70 14.01 39.58
N GLU A 127 1.88 13.35 40.41
CA GLU A 127 0.67 13.94 41.00
C GLU A 127 1.01 15.11 41.94
N GLY A 128 2.08 14.99 42.73
CA GLY A 128 2.56 16.05 43.62
C GLY A 128 3.28 17.21 42.92
N ASN A 129 3.71 17.03 41.67
CA ASN A 129 4.54 17.99 40.93
C ASN A 129 4.02 18.18 39.50
N ARG A 130 2.91 18.92 39.36
CA ARG A 130 2.22 19.16 38.07
C ARG A 130 3.08 19.79 36.97
N ASP A 131 4.09 20.58 37.35
CA ASP A 131 5.07 21.13 36.41
C ASP A 131 6.49 20.82 36.90
N PRO A 132 6.97 19.60 36.64
CA PRO A 132 8.30 19.19 37.10
C PRO A 132 9.39 19.93 36.34
N VAL A 133 9.13 20.42 35.12
CA VAL A 133 10.12 21.15 34.31
C VAL A 133 10.43 22.51 34.95
N VAL A 134 9.41 23.24 35.41
CA VAL A 134 9.59 24.49 36.15
C VAL A 134 10.36 24.27 37.43
N LYS A 135 10.07 23.21 38.19
CA LYS A 135 10.80 22.89 39.42
C LYS A 135 12.26 22.52 39.16
N ILE A 136 12.53 21.77 38.09
CA ILE A 136 13.89 21.33 37.76
C ILE A 136 14.71 22.49 37.20
N LEU A 137 14.21 23.22 36.20
CA LEU A 137 14.99 24.17 35.40
C LEU A 137 14.69 25.65 35.69
N GLY A 138 13.58 25.97 36.35
CA GLY A 138 13.12 27.32 36.65
C GLY A 138 11.96 27.78 35.77
N SER A 139 11.28 28.86 36.19
CA SER A 139 10.08 29.40 35.54
C SER A 139 10.29 29.85 34.09
N GLU A 140 11.54 30.18 33.70
CA GLU A 140 11.88 30.52 32.32
C GLU A 140 11.63 29.36 31.33
N PHE A 141 11.51 28.12 31.80
CA PHE A 141 11.24 26.93 30.98
C PHE A 141 9.78 26.44 31.02
N GLY A 142 8.88 27.06 31.81
CA GLY A 142 7.49 26.62 32.01
C GLY A 142 6.45 27.14 31.01
N GLU A 143 6.63 28.35 30.47
CA GLU A 143 5.64 29.01 29.59
C GLU A 143 6.02 28.97 28.08
N MET A 144 6.90 28.07 27.67
CA MET A 144 7.43 28.09 26.30
C MET A 144 6.53 27.36 25.29
N LYS A 145 5.83 28.13 24.43
CA LYS A 145 5.24 27.61 23.17
C LYS A 145 6.32 26.98 22.29
N GLU A 146 5.96 25.90 21.58
CA GLU A 146 6.84 24.99 20.82
C GLU A 146 7.86 25.68 19.91
N ASP A 147 7.54 26.87 19.37
CA ASP A 147 8.38 27.61 18.41
C ASP A 147 9.50 28.46 19.03
N SER A 148 9.47 28.75 20.35
CA SER A 148 10.40 29.72 20.96
C SER A 148 11.69 29.11 21.52
N ILE A 149 11.75 27.78 21.66
CA ILE A 149 12.93 27.10 22.23
C ILE A 149 14.12 27.21 21.27
N ALA A 150 13.91 27.02 19.97
CA ALA A 150 14.95 27.14 18.96
C ALA A 150 15.50 28.58 18.85
N LEU A 151 14.62 29.59 18.95
CA LEU A 151 15.02 31.00 18.89
C LEU A 151 15.79 31.45 20.15
N ASN A 152 15.39 30.99 21.34
CA ASN A 152 16.10 31.32 22.58
C ASN A 152 17.42 30.55 22.74
N ILE A 153 17.52 29.32 22.22
CA ILE A 153 18.79 28.59 22.11
C ILE A 153 19.78 29.38 21.23
N LEU A 154 19.32 29.88 20.08
CA LEU A 154 20.13 30.71 19.18
C LEU A 154 20.51 32.07 19.80
N ASN A 155 19.66 32.66 20.63
CA ASN A 155 19.90 33.95 21.27
C ASN A 155 20.82 33.85 22.50
N LYS A 156 20.75 32.79 23.31
CA LYS A 156 21.64 32.60 24.48
C LYS A 156 23.04 32.08 24.10
N ILE A 157 23.23 31.44 22.94
CA ILE A 157 24.58 31.10 22.43
C ILE A 157 25.43 32.37 22.15
N LYS A 158 24.81 33.55 22.04
CA LYS A 158 25.49 34.84 21.84
C LYS A 158 25.84 35.59 23.13
N ALA A 159 25.35 35.16 24.29
CA ALA A 159 25.66 35.79 25.57
C ALA A 159 26.47 34.81 26.44
N GLU A 160 27.43 35.33 27.19
CA GLU A 160 28.51 34.64 27.92
C GLU A 160 28.20 33.20 28.38
N VAL A 161 29.12 32.29 28.05
CA VAL A 161 29.04 30.85 28.32
C VAL A 161 29.21 30.58 29.82
N ASP A 162 28.10 30.55 30.55
CA ASP A 162 28.03 29.98 31.90
C ASP A 162 27.78 28.46 31.80
N TYR A 163 28.69 27.66 32.36
CA TYR A 163 28.65 26.20 32.35
C TYR A 163 27.34 25.64 32.93
N GLU A 164 26.74 26.34 33.90
CA GLU A 164 25.47 25.94 34.50
C GLU A 164 24.29 26.09 33.51
N ASN A 165 24.32 27.11 32.64
CA ASN A 165 23.31 27.31 31.59
C ASN A 165 23.43 26.26 30.48
N GLU A 166 24.65 25.78 30.18
CA GLU A 166 24.85 24.69 29.23
C GLU A 166 24.23 23.38 29.73
N ILE A 167 24.42 23.05 31.01
CA ILE A 167 23.79 21.87 31.65
C ILE A 167 22.26 22.01 31.66
N LYS A 168 21.72 23.18 32.03
CA LYS A 168 20.26 23.44 31.97
C LYS A 168 19.70 23.22 30.57
N MET A 169 20.40 23.69 29.53
CA MET A 169 19.99 23.49 28.13
C MET A 169 20.01 22.02 27.73
N LYS A 170 21.05 21.26 28.11
CA LYS A 170 21.12 19.82 27.84
C LYS A 170 19.96 19.07 28.51
N ILE A 171 19.69 19.35 29.79
CA ILE A 171 18.56 18.74 30.51
C ILE A 171 17.23 19.12 29.85
N ALA A 172 17.05 20.37 29.42
CA ALA A 172 15.83 20.81 28.72
C ALA A 172 15.60 20.03 27.41
N ILE A 173 16.66 19.80 26.63
CA ILE A 173 16.60 19.01 25.39
C ILE A 173 16.23 17.56 25.71
N LEU A 174 16.89 16.93 26.69
CA LEU A 174 16.62 15.54 27.09
C LEU A 174 15.17 15.35 27.60
N LEU A 175 14.66 16.30 28.39
CA LEU A 175 13.27 16.27 28.86
C LEU A 175 12.26 16.51 27.73
N LYS A 176 12.64 17.23 26.67
CA LYS A 176 11.81 17.41 25.46
C LYS A 176 11.82 16.16 24.59
N GLU A 177 12.98 15.53 24.41
CA GLU A 177 13.10 14.24 23.71
C GLU A 177 12.26 13.16 24.40
N LEU A 178 12.29 13.11 25.75
CA LEU A 178 11.41 12.23 26.52
C LEU A 178 9.92 12.56 26.28
N ASP A 179 9.52 13.84 26.32
CA ASP A 179 8.13 14.25 26.09
C ASP A 179 7.65 13.84 24.67
N LEU A 180 8.51 13.98 23.66
CA LEU A 180 8.21 13.56 22.28
C LEU A 180 8.17 12.03 22.15
N HIS A 181 9.06 11.31 22.83
CA HIS A 181 9.05 9.85 22.89
C HIS A 181 7.73 9.35 23.49
N LEU A 182 7.34 9.89 24.65
CA LEU A 182 6.07 9.57 25.31
C LEU A 182 4.88 9.92 24.41
N LEU A 183 4.88 11.07 23.73
CA LEU A 183 3.80 11.45 22.81
C LEU A 183 3.69 10.51 21.60
N ASN A 184 4.80 10.15 20.96
CA ASN A 184 4.80 9.23 19.82
C ASN A 184 4.41 7.80 20.23
N HIS A 185 4.86 7.36 21.40
CA HIS A 185 4.52 6.05 21.94
C HIS A 185 3.03 5.97 22.31
N THR A 186 2.50 7.02 22.93
CA THR A 186 1.06 7.13 23.23
C THR A 186 0.21 7.24 21.96
N LEU A 187 0.65 7.98 20.94
CA LEU A 187 -0.02 8.02 19.64
C LEU A 187 -0.08 6.66 18.95
N LYS A 188 0.99 5.85 19.03
CA LYS A 188 0.97 4.46 18.55
C LYS A 188 -0.03 3.61 19.32
N TYR A 189 -0.05 3.71 20.65
CA TYR A 189 -1.03 3.01 21.49
C TYR A 189 -2.48 3.42 21.15
N ILE A 190 -2.73 4.72 20.98
CA ILE A 190 -4.02 5.28 20.57
C ILE A 190 -4.41 4.82 19.15
N SER A 191 -3.44 4.73 18.22
CA SER A 191 -3.69 4.26 16.85
C SER A 191 -4.01 2.76 16.75
N LEU A 192 -3.59 1.97 17.75
CA LEU A 192 -3.84 0.54 17.84
C LEU A 192 -5.15 0.20 18.56
N GLN A 193 -5.74 1.14 19.30
CA GLN A 193 -7.09 1.00 19.82
C GLN A 193 -8.10 1.33 18.71
N ILE A 194 -8.99 0.38 18.41
CA ILE A 194 -10.15 0.60 17.54
C ILE A 194 -11.06 1.62 18.25
N SER A 195 -10.86 2.90 17.98
CA SER A 195 -11.73 3.95 18.49
C SER A 195 -13.03 3.99 17.70
N LEU A 196 -14.15 4.06 18.42
CA LEU A 196 -15.45 4.30 17.80
C LEU A 196 -15.42 5.70 17.17
N ASN A 197 -15.86 5.80 15.92
CA ASN A 197 -16.02 7.08 15.25
C ASN A 197 -17.52 7.36 15.00
N PRO A 198 -17.93 8.63 14.77
CA PRO A 198 -19.34 8.99 14.66
C PRO A 198 -20.06 8.26 13.52
N VAL A 199 -19.35 7.93 12.44
CA VAL A 199 -19.91 7.23 11.27
C VAL A 199 -20.22 5.77 11.59
N THR A 200 -19.31 5.08 12.29
CA THR A 200 -19.49 3.68 12.72
C THR A 200 -20.64 3.58 13.70
N VAL A 201 -20.68 4.45 14.72
CA VAL A 201 -21.76 4.45 15.72
C VAL A 201 -23.11 4.79 15.09
N LYS A 202 -23.16 5.70 14.12
CA LYS A 202 -24.38 5.99 13.35
C LYS A 202 -24.88 4.77 12.60
N LYS A 203 -23.99 4.04 11.91
CA LYS A 203 -24.35 2.80 11.20
C LYS A 203 -24.88 1.72 12.15
N ASP A 204 -24.25 1.55 13.31
CA ASP A 204 -24.68 0.56 14.31
C ASP A 204 -26.07 0.89 14.87
N ILE A 205 -26.33 2.17 15.15
CA ILE A 205 -27.65 2.63 15.62
C ILE A 205 -28.70 2.45 14.52
N GLU A 206 -28.41 2.84 13.27
CA GLU A 206 -29.33 2.64 12.14
C GLU A 206 -29.63 1.15 11.89
N LEU A 207 -28.63 0.28 12.07
CA LEU A 207 -28.82 -1.17 11.98
C LEU A 207 -29.75 -1.68 13.08
N LEU A 208 -29.50 -1.33 14.35
CA LEU A 208 -30.33 -1.73 15.48
C LEU A 208 -31.76 -1.16 15.39
N GLN A 209 -31.93 0.04 14.82
CA GLN A 209 -33.24 0.61 14.53
C GLN A 209 -34.06 -0.26 13.58
N ARG A 210 -33.44 -0.87 12.55
CA ARG A 210 -34.13 -1.78 11.62
C ARG A 210 -34.63 -3.05 12.30
N PHE A 211 -33.98 -3.45 13.39
CA PHE A 211 -34.34 -4.64 14.18
C PHE A 211 -35.14 -4.30 15.44
N SER A 212 -35.65 -3.07 15.55
CA SER A 212 -36.48 -2.61 16.67
C SER A 212 -37.97 -2.63 16.32
N GLY A 213 -38.83 -3.05 17.24
CA GLY A 213 -40.28 -3.03 17.05
C GLY A 213 -41.07 -3.59 18.24
N LYS A 214 -42.41 -3.56 18.13
CA LYS A 214 -43.33 -3.97 19.23
C LYS A 214 -43.53 -5.49 19.35
N GLY A 215 -42.79 -6.32 18.61
CA GLY A 215 -42.97 -7.77 18.59
C GLY A 215 -41.86 -8.51 19.36
N GLU A 216 -42.20 -9.57 20.09
CA GLU A 216 -41.25 -10.38 20.89
C GLU A 216 -40.11 -11.03 20.07
N LYS A 217 -40.23 -11.06 18.73
CA LYS A 217 -39.19 -11.54 17.80
C LYS A 217 -38.18 -10.47 17.37
N THR A 218 -38.38 -9.21 17.77
CA THR A 218 -37.46 -8.11 17.46
C THR A 218 -36.38 -8.00 18.53
N VAL A 219 -35.23 -7.43 18.16
CA VAL A 219 -34.05 -7.40 19.03
C VAL A 219 -34.20 -6.34 20.14
N LEU A 220 -34.89 -5.24 19.84
CA LEU A 220 -35.18 -4.14 20.77
C LEU A 220 -36.63 -3.66 20.61
N GLU A 221 -37.20 -2.99 21.63
CA GLU A 221 -38.48 -2.30 21.50
C GLU A 221 -38.30 -0.98 20.71
N PHE A 222 -37.31 -0.18 21.10
CA PHE A 222 -36.86 0.99 20.34
C PHE A 222 -35.43 1.41 20.68
N ILE A 223 -34.82 2.17 19.77
CA ILE A 223 -33.56 2.88 19.97
C ILE A 223 -33.63 4.24 19.26
N LYS A 224 -33.36 5.31 19.99
CA LYS A 224 -33.44 6.69 19.46
C LYS A 224 -32.37 7.60 20.04
N TYR A 225 -31.94 8.58 19.26
CA TYR A 225 -31.08 9.64 19.78
C TYR A 225 -31.85 10.50 20.79
N THR A 226 -31.14 11.05 21.77
CA THR A 226 -31.72 12.05 22.68
C THR A 226 -31.79 13.44 22.06
N SER A 227 -31.00 13.70 21.01
CA SER A 227 -30.95 14.93 20.22
C SER A 227 -31.02 14.64 18.73
N ASP A 228 -31.89 15.35 18.03
CA ASP A 228 -32.03 15.26 16.58
C ASP A 228 -30.97 16.08 15.81
N TYR A 229 -30.26 16.97 16.51
CA TYR A 229 -29.26 17.86 15.92
C TYR A 229 -27.91 17.15 15.73
N GLU A 230 -27.38 17.19 14.51
CA GLU A 230 -26.07 16.64 14.10
C GLU A 230 -25.15 17.79 13.66
N PHE A 231 -23.96 17.87 14.26
CA PHE A 231 -22.93 18.85 13.92
C PHE A 231 -22.22 18.46 12.62
N SER A 232 -21.49 19.40 12.00
CA SER A 232 -20.77 19.16 10.74
C SER A 232 -19.70 18.08 10.81
N ASN A 233 -19.24 17.71 12.02
CA ASN A 233 -18.32 16.60 12.26
C ASN A 233 -19.01 15.24 12.48
N GLY A 234 -20.33 15.16 12.30
CA GLY A 234 -21.13 13.94 12.47
C GLY A 234 -21.48 13.60 13.92
N CYS A 235 -20.97 14.35 14.90
CA CYS A 235 -21.34 14.18 16.30
C CYS A 235 -22.72 14.79 16.58
N ARG A 236 -23.44 14.23 17.56
CA ARG A 236 -24.71 14.74 18.11
C ARG A 236 -24.58 15.24 19.55
N ALA A 237 -23.43 15.02 20.20
CA ALA A 237 -23.09 15.59 21.49
C ALA A 237 -22.78 17.10 21.37
N PRO A 238 -23.03 17.94 22.39
CA PRO A 238 -22.66 19.35 22.37
C PRO A 238 -21.14 19.58 22.27
N PRO A 239 -20.65 20.70 21.70
CA PRO A 239 -19.22 20.93 21.46
C PRO A 239 -18.35 20.80 22.71
N TRP A 240 -18.83 21.27 23.88
CA TRP A 240 -18.08 21.16 25.13
C TRP A 240 -17.94 19.71 25.64
N ARG A 241 -18.83 18.79 25.24
CA ARG A 241 -18.72 17.34 25.53
C ARG A 241 -17.92 16.60 24.48
N GLN A 242 -17.91 17.08 23.22
CA GLN A 242 -17.05 16.54 22.17
C GLN A 242 -15.55 16.68 22.50
N ILE A 243 -15.15 17.70 23.27
CA ILE A 243 -13.78 17.86 23.78
C ILE A 243 -13.37 16.67 24.67
N HIS A 244 -14.35 16.01 25.31
CA HIS A 244 -14.15 14.81 26.12
C HIS A 244 -14.34 13.51 25.31
N GLY A 245 -14.36 13.59 23.97
CA GLY A 245 -14.51 12.43 23.09
C GLY A 245 -15.93 11.90 22.95
N GLU A 246 -16.94 12.55 23.53
CA GLU A 246 -18.34 12.10 23.43
C GLU A 246 -18.95 12.46 22.08
N MET A 247 -19.59 11.48 21.43
CA MET A 247 -20.11 11.60 20.07
C MET A 247 -21.61 11.76 20.04
N CYS A 248 -22.35 10.92 20.76
CA CYS A 248 -23.81 10.98 20.82
C CYS A 248 -24.37 10.30 22.07
N TYR A 249 -25.63 10.61 22.38
CA TYR A 249 -26.37 9.93 23.44
C TYR A 249 -27.64 9.29 22.87
N VAL A 250 -27.92 8.09 23.36
CA VAL A 250 -28.95 7.22 22.82
C VAL A 250 -29.81 6.68 23.95
N LEU A 251 -31.13 6.72 23.76
CA LEU A 251 -32.09 6.03 24.61
C LEU A 251 -32.48 4.71 23.97
N VAL A 252 -32.17 3.61 24.64
CA VAL A 252 -32.43 2.24 24.16
C VAL A 252 -33.39 1.54 25.10
N LYS A 253 -34.43 0.90 24.56
CA LYS A 253 -35.37 0.10 25.34
C LYS A 253 -35.34 -1.35 24.84
N PRO A 254 -34.63 -2.24 25.55
CA PRO A 254 -34.77 -3.68 25.37
C PRO A 254 -36.12 -4.18 25.93
N HIS A 255 -36.52 -5.39 25.53
CA HIS A 255 -37.83 -5.97 25.89
C HIS A 255 -37.96 -6.42 27.36
N ASP A 256 -36.84 -6.67 28.04
CA ASP A 256 -36.75 -7.21 29.41
C ASP A 256 -36.29 -6.21 30.48
N VAL A 257 -35.70 -5.07 30.08
CA VAL A 257 -35.16 -4.08 31.04
C VAL A 257 -35.74 -2.69 30.80
N GLU A 258 -35.62 -1.81 31.80
CA GLU A 258 -36.00 -0.40 31.67
C GLU A 258 -35.17 0.33 30.61
N ALA A 259 -35.64 1.51 30.18
CA ALA A 259 -34.96 2.25 29.13
C ALA A 259 -33.57 2.70 29.60
N LEU A 260 -32.54 2.30 28.86
CA LEU A 260 -31.15 2.58 29.12
C LEU A 260 -30.74 3.88 28.42
N CYS A 261 -30.13 4.79 29.18
CA CYS A 261 -29.50 5.98 28.62
C CYS A 261 -28.01 5.71 28.41
N ILE A 262 -27.56 5.79 27.16
CA ILE A 262 -26.23 5.35 26.74
C ILE A 262 -25.47 6.53 26.13
N THR A 263 -24.22 6.70 26.53
CA THR A 263 -23.26 7.60 25.88
C THR A 263 -22.34 6.78 24.96
N CYS A 264 -22.20 7.23 23.72
CA CYS A 264 -21.18 6.71 22.80
C CYS A 264 -20.05 7.74 22.68
N SER A 265 -18.83 7.35 23.04
CA SER A 265 -17.62 8.16 22.95
C SER A 265 -16.54 7.47 22.11
N THR A 266 -15.46 8.19 21.82
CA THR A 266 -14.27 7.65 21.15
C THR A 266 -13.60 6.54 21.96
N GLU A 267 -13.82 6.49 23.28
CA GLU A 267 -13.27 5.49 24.20
C GLU A 267 -14.14 4.22 24.31
N GLY A 268 -15.38 4.26 23.80
CA GLY A 268 -16.33 3.16 23.92
C GLY A 268 -17.75 3.63 24.26
N VAL A 269 -18.57 2.72 24.76
CA VAL A 269 -19.99 2.93 25.05
C VAL A 269 -20.26 2.64 26.52
N PHE A 270 -20.99 3.50 27.23
CA PHE A 270 -21.30 3.33 28.65
C PHE A 270 -22.69 3.87 29.01
N LEU A 271 -23.25 3.45 30.16
CA LEU A 271 -24.50 3.97 30.71
C LEU A 271 -24.28 5.31 31.39
N ASN A 272 -25.17 6.28 31.13
CA ASN A 272 -25.19 7.57 31.80
C ASN A 272 -26.41 7.73 32.73
N GLY A 273 -26.42 8.80 33.53
CA GLY A 273 -27.46 9.06 34.53
C GLY A 273 -28.85 9.42 33.99
N GLY A 274 -29.01 9.57 32.66
CA GLY A 274 -30.29 9.78 32.01
C GLY A 274 -30.92 11.16 32.26
N LYS A 275 -32.20 11.34 31.90
CA LYS A 275 -32.91 12.61 32.13
C LYS A 275 -33.39 12.69 33.57
N THR A 276 -33.06 13.79 34.26
CA THR A 276 -33.58 14.06 35.60
C THR A 276 -35.00 14.65 35.55
N ASP A 277 -35.89 14.17 36.41
CA ASP A 277 -37.34 14.43 36.37
C ASP A 277 -37.73 15.92 36.52
N ASP A 278 -36.84 16.77 37.05
CA ASP A 278 -37.21 18.11 37.45
C ASP A 278 -36.83 19.23 36.45
N LYS A 279 -35.97 18.98 35.45
CA LYS A 279 -35.52 20.03 34.49
C LYS A 279 -35.27 19.59 33.04
N GLY A 280 -35.32 18.29 32.74
CA GLY A 280 -35.02 17.79 31.39
C GLY A 280 -33.53 17.83 31.01
N ASP A 281 -32.66 18.23 31.95
CA ASP A 281 -31.21 18.13 31.82
C ASP A 281 -30.79 16.64 31.88
N ILE A 282 -29.95 16.24 30.93
CA ILE A 282 -29.37 14.90 30.86
C ILE A 282 -28.18 14.85 31.82
N ASP A 283 -28.22 13.96 32.81
CA ASP A 283 -27.07 13.58 33.62
C ASP A 283 -26.11 12.75 32.76
N TYR A 284 -25.05 13.41 32.30
CA TYR A 284 -24.04 12.81 31.44
C TYR A 284 -22.96 12.03 32.22
N GLU A 285 -23.09 11.91 33.55
CA GLU A 285 -22.11 11.19 34.36
C GLU A 285 -22.14 9.68 34.07
N ARG A 286 -20.95 9.09 33.92
CA ARG A 286 -20.74 7.66 33.67
C ARG A 286 -21.21 6.84 34.88
N LYS A 287 -22.16 5.92 34.67
CA LYS A 287 -22.73 5.01 35.69
C LYS A 287 -22.33 3.54 35.50
N SER A 288 -21.61 3.22 34.44
CA SER A 288 -21.09 1.87 34.18
C SER A 288 -19.64 1.89 33.71
N GLU A 289 -19.02 0.71 33.67
CA GLU A 289 -17.81 0.48 32.90
C GLU A 289 -18.02 0.76 31.40
N VAL A 290 -16.91 0.92 30.67
CA VAL A 290 -16.89 1.25 29.25
C VAL A 290 -16.79 -0.04 28.43
N TYR A 291 -17.74 -0.20 27.52
CA TYR A 291 -17.80 -1.33 26.59
C TYR A 291 -17.26 -0.94 25.23
N LYS A 292 -16.70 -1.90 24.50
CA LYS A 292 -16.11 -1.67 23.17
C LYS A 292 -17.13 -1.19 22.12
N ASP A 293 -18.38 -1.61 22.22
CA ASP A 293 -19.44 -1.30 21.25
C ASP A 293 -20.82 -1.43 21.90
N LEU A 294 -21.84 -0.88 21.22
CA LEU A 294 -23.21 -0.82 21.70
C LEU A 294 -23.84 -2.22 21.86
N VAL A 295 -23.49 -3.17 20.99
CA VAL A 295 -24.02 -4.54 21.01
C VAL A 295 -23.50 -5.30 22.22
N THR A 296 -22.24 -5.12 22.59
CA THR A 296 -21.61 -5.77 23.75
C THR A 296 -22.25 -5.29 25.04
N LEU A 297 -22.46 -3.98 25.17
CA LEU A 297 -23.20 -3.41 26.31
C LEU A 297 -24.61 -4.01 26.39
N LEU A 298 -25.34 -4.04 25.26
CA LEU A 298 -26.72 -4.53 25.24
C LEU A 298 -26.82 -6.04 25.50
N LYS A 299 -25.88 -6.86 25.02
CA LYS A 299 -25.82 -8.31 25.31
C LYS A 299 -25.60 -8.60 26.79
N GLU A 300 -24.84 -7.75 27.48
CA GLU A 300 -24.64 -7.89 28.93
C GLU A 300 -25.86 -7.40 29.73
N LYS A 301 -26.47 -6.28 29.33
CA LYS A 301 -27.57 -5.67 30.09
C LYS A 301 -28.94 -6.28 29.80
N SER A 302 -29.11 -7.03 28.71
CA SER A 302 -30.39 -7.63 28.32
C SER A 302 -30.20 -9.07 27.82
N ALA A 303 -30.81 -10.02 28.54
CA ALA A 303 -30.76 -11.43 28.18
C ALA A 303 -31.61 -11.71 26.93
N ILE A 304 -32.79 -11.06 26.81
CA ILE A 304 -33.66 -11.18 25.63
C ILE A 304 -32.98 -10.60 24.39
N PHE A 305 -32.27 -9.47 24.50
CA PHE A 305 -31.49 -8.91 23.40
C PHE A 305 -30.44 -9.92 22.91
N SER A 306 -29.69 -10.52 23.84
CA SER A 306 -28.65 -11.51 23.51
C SER A 306 -29.21 -12.75 22.80
N GLU A 307 -30.35 -13.25 23.28
CA GLU A 307 -31.02 -14.42 22.69
C GLU A 307 -31.62 -14.11 21.31
N ASN A 308 -32.33 -12.99 21.15
CA ASN A 308 -32.96 -12.62 19.88
C ASN A 308 -31.93 -12.24 18.82
N MET A 309 -30.83 -11.59 19.20
CA MET A 309 -29.72 -11.29 18.29
C MET A 309 -29.08 -12.59 17.77
N SER A 310 -28.87 -13.58 18.65
CA SER A 310 -28.32 -14.88 18.25
C SER A 310 -29.25 -15.65 17.31
N LYS A 311 -30.57 -15.56 17.51
CA LYS A 311 -31.58 -16.18 16.63
C LYS A 311 -31.59 -15.59 15.22
N GLN A 312 -31.34 -14.29 15.06
CA GLN A 312 -31.31 -13.63 13.74
C GLN A 312 -30.01 -13.93 12.96
N GLU A 313 -28.89 -14.17 13.62
CA GLU A 313 -27.65 -14.65 12.98
C GLU A 313 -27.83 -16.06 12.35
N PHE A 314 -28.70 -16.91 12.90
CA PHE A 314 -29.04 -18.21 12.30
C PHE A 314 -29.94 -18.08 11.06
N THR A 315 -30.86 -17.11 11.01
CA THR A 315 -31.77 -16.92 9.87
C THR A 315 -31.02 -16.42 8.62
N PHE A 316 -29.97 -15.61 8.82
CA PHE A 316 -29.08 -15.13 7.76
C PHE A 316 -28.26 -16.25 7.07
N ASN A 317 -27.98 -17.34 7.79
CA ASN A 317 -27.20 -18.48 7.25
C ASN A 317 -28.05 -19.53 6.53
N GLU A 318 -29.37 -19.57 6.76
CA GLU A 318 -30.28 -20.49 6.07
C GLU A 318 -30.83 -19.89 4.76
N GLU A 319 -31.05 -18.58 4.68
CA GLU A 319 -31.55 -17.93 3.45
C GLU A 319 -30.51 -17.78 2.32
N GLN A 320 -29.23 -18.11 2.57
CA GLN A 320 -28.17 -18.17 1.54
C GLN A 320 -27.84 -19.58 1.03
N LYS A 321 -28.63 -20.61 1.40
CA LYS A 321 -28.56 -21.96 0.80
C LYS A 321 -29.90 -22.33 0.13
N ASN A 322 -29.99 -21.94 -1.14
CA ASN A 322 -31.03 -22.13 -2.17
C ASN A 322 -31.97 -23.34 -2.08
N PRO A 323 -33.07 -23.28 -2.87
CA PRO A 323 -33.14 -24.18 -4.02
C PRO A 323 -33.33 -23.45 -5.36
N ILE A 324 -32.67 -24.01 -6.38
CA ILE A 324 -32.64 -23.61 -7.78
C ILE A 324 -33.82 -24.24 -8.55
N GLU A 325 -34.31 -23.49 -9.54
CA GLU A 325 -34.96 -23.90 -10.82
C GLU A 325 -36.45 -24.27 -10.96
N GLU A 326 -36.97 -23.78 -12.10
CA GLU A 326 -38.11 -24.22 -12.92
C GLU A 326 -39.55 -23.93 -12.46
N LYS A 327 -40.13 -22.84 -13.03
CA LYS A 327 -41.39 -22.94 -13.80
C LYS A 327 -41.72 -21.68 -14.62
N GLN A 328 -42.09 -21.94 -15.88
CA GLN A 328 -42.89 -21.12 -16.82
C GLN A 328 -42.19 -20.16 -17.80
N ILE A 329 -41.57 -20.75 -18.82
CA ILE A 329 -41.85 -20.38 -20.22
C ILE A 329 -42.77 -21.46 -20.79
N LYS A 330 -44.05 -21.11 -20.97
CA LYS A 330 -45.03 -21.63 -21.95
C LYS A 330 -46.43 -21.39 -21.39
N GLU A 331 -47.06 -20.31 -21.84
CA GLU A 331 -48.47 -20.30 -22.23
C GLU A 331 -48.82 -18.93 -22.82
N LYS A 332 -48.87 -18.88 -24.15
CA LYS A 332 -49.92 -18.21 -24.93
C LYS A 332 -49.78 -18.62 -26.39
N GLU A 333 -50.45 -19.69 -26.77
CA GLU A 333 -51.05 -19.81 -28.09
C GLU A 333 -52.45 -20.39 -27.91
N ALA A 334 -53.47 -19.54 -28.07
CA ALA A 334 -54.64 -19.85 -28.89
C ALA A 334 -55.56 -18.61 -29.04
N VAL A 335 -56.06 -18.49 -30.26
CA VAL A 335 -57.28 -17.78 -30.71
C VAL A 335 -57.15 -16.30 -31.17
N SER A 336 -56.78 -16.16 -32.46
CA SER A 336 -57.61 -15.60 -33.55
C SER A 336 -58.44 -14.31 -33.31
N GLY A 337 -58.17 -13.29 -34.14
CA GLY A 337 -59.15 -12.83 -35.14
C GLY A 337 -59.64 -11.36 -35.12
N LYS A 338 -59.39 -10.68 -36.25
CA LYS A 338 -60.13 -9.56 -36.93
C LYS A 338 -60.14 -8.16 -36.30
N VAL A 339 -59.58 -7.14 -36.99
CA VAL A 339 -60.13 -6.20 -38.00
C VAL A 339 -61.27 -5.28 -37.48
N ILE A 340 -61.11 -3.96 -37.68
CA ILE A 340 -62.11 -2.92 -38.12
C ILE A 340 -62.10 -1.61 -37.29
N THR A 341 -61.49 -0.58 -37.90
CA THR A 341 -61.90 0.83 -38.15
C THR A 341 -62.40 1.82 -37.05
N SER A 342 -61.76 3.00 -37.12
CA SER A 342 -62.29 4.36 -37.35
C SER A 342 -62.99 5.22 -36.27
N SER A 343 -62.44 6.45 -36.20
CA SER A 343 -63.10 7.79 -36.10
C SER A 343 -63.45 8.32 -34.70
N ASP A 344 -63.30 9.60 -34.35
CA ASP A 344 -63.27 10.81 -35.18
C ASP A 344 -62.58 12.04 -34.48
N ARG A 345 -62.29 13.05 -35.30
CA ARG A 345 -61.57 14.35 -35.18
C ARG A 345 -62.31 15.50 -34.40
N PRO A 346 -61.98 16.83 -34.53
CA PRO A 346 -60.74 17.63 -34.36
C PRO A 346 -60.98 19.06 -33.72
N LYS A 347 -59.97 19.96 -33.70
CA LYS A 347 -59.97 21.33 -34.35
C LYS A 347 -58.63 22.09 -34.19
N LYS A 348 -57.94 22.40 -35.31
CA LYS A 348 -57.64 23.71 -35.98
C LYS A 348 -56.53 24.56 -35.31
N ASN A 349 -55.32 24.66 -35.88
CA ASN A 349 -54.81 25.49 -37.00
C ASN A 349 -54.87 27.01 -36.80
N GLU A 350 -53.71 27.69 -36.84
CA GLU A 350 -53.41 28.75 -37.82
C GLU A 350 -51.91 29.13 -37.87
N ILE A 351 -51.53 29.70 -39.01
CA ILE A 351 -50.19 29.82 -39.63
C ILE A 351 -49.84 31.31 -39.78
N SER A 352 -48.56 31.70 -39.74
CA SER A 352 -47.97 32.60 -40.76
C SER A 352 -46.45 32.82 -40.62
N PHE A 353 -45.82 32.87 -41.80
CA PHE A 353 -44.40 33.09 -42.14
C PHE A 353 -44.02 34.59 -42.16
N VAL A 354 -42.71 34.91 -42.19
CA VAL A 354 -41.99 35.62 -43.30
C VAL A 354 -40.69 36.38 -42.84
N LYS A 355 -39.53 35.89 -43.36
CA LYS A 355 -38.36 36.59 -43.99
C LYS A 355 -37.24 37.38 -43.24
N THR A 356 -36.03 36.78 -43.30
CA THR A 356 -34.72 37.21 -43.91
C THR A 356 -33.83 38.41 -43.48
N HIS A 357 -32.52 38.07 -43.41
CA HIS A 357 -31.29 38.70 -43.98
C HIS A 357 -30.25 39.46 -43.09
N MET A 358 -29.04 38.85 -43.03
CA MET A 358 -27.64 39.37 -43.15
C MET A 358 -27.08 40.51 -42.27
N ALA A 359 -25.91 40.28 -41.61
CA ALA A 359 -24.55 40.63 -42.09
C ALA A 359 -23.45 40.54 -41.00
N LYS A 360 -22.21 40.23 -41.42
CA LYS A 360 -20.95 40.08 -40.65
C LYS A 360 -20.26 41.42 -40.31
N ARG A 361 -19.43 41.49 -39.24
CA ARG A 361 -17.95 41.72 -39.29
C ARG A 361 -17.29 42.08 -37.93
N LEU A 362 -16.13 41.43 -37.70
CA LEU A 362 -14.82 41.90 -37.16
C LEU A 362 -14.68 42.47 -35.72
N GLU A 363 -13.72 41.89 -34.98
CA GLU A 363 -12.98 42.47 -33.83
C GLU A 363 -12.08 43.66 -34.27
N PRO A 364 -11.17 44.25 -33.45
CA PRO A 364 -10.97 44.27 -31.98
C PRO A 364 -10.75 45.73 -31.44
N SER A 365 -10.59 45.94 -30.13
CA SER A 365 -9.55 46.88 -29.60
C SER A 365 -9.48 46.96 -28.08
N LEU A 366 -8.24 46.92 -27.57
CA LEU A 366 -7.80 47.49 -26.30
C LEU A 366 -8.19 48.97 -26.15
N ASN A 367 -8.37 49.44 -24.91
CA ASN A 367 -7.53 50.51 -24.33
C ASN A 367 -8.03 50.94 -22.93
N TRP A 368 -7.12 50.87 -21.96
CA TRP A 368 -7.18 51.56 -20.67
C TRP A 368 -7.39 53.07 -20.85
N ARG A 369 -8.15 53.70 -19.95
CA ARG A 369 -7.74 54.97 -19.32
C ARG A 369 -8.49 55.23 -18.01
N THR A 370 -7.65 55.51 -17.02
CA THR A 370 -7.86 55.98 -15.66
C THR A 370 -8.63 57.30 -15.58
N LYS A 371 -9.47 57.47 -14.55
CA LYS A 371 -9.48 58.69 -13.71
C LYS A 371 -10.12 58.41 -12.35
N VAL A 372 -9.40 58.86 -11.33
CA VAL A 372 -9.70 58.88 -9.90
C VAL A 372 -10.42 60.21 -9.60
N ASP A 373 -11.43 60.23 -8.72
CA ASP A 373 -11.47 61.08 -7.51
C ASP A 373 -12.83 61.13 -6.77
N PHE A 374 -12.77 60.63 -5.53
CA PHE A 374 -13.23 61.19 -4.24
C PHE A 374 -14.68 61.69 -3.96
N LYS A 375 -15.27 61.03 -2.91
CA LYS A 375 -16.02 61.58 -1.73
C LYS A 375 -17.41 62.21 -2.00
N ILE A 376 -18.45 62.15 -1.14
CA ILE A 376 -18.60 61.89 0.30
C ILE A 376 -20.11 61.72 0.67
N HIS A 377 -20.36 60.90 1.70
CA HIS A 377 -21.45 60.91 2.72
C HIS A 377 -22.98 60.70 2.46
N LYS A 378 -23.45 59.68 3.21
CA LYS A 378 -24.53 59.63 4.22
C LYS A 378 -26.02 59.64 3.82
N SER A 379 -26.59 58.44 3.93
CA SER A 379 -27.64 58.01 4.88
C SER A 379 -28.98 58.75 4.99
N SER A 380 -30.04 58.05 4.61
CA SER A 380 -31.33 57.84 5.33
C SER A 380 -32.29 57.16 4.34
N ALA A 381 -33.21 56.22 4.61
CA ALA A 381 -33.61 55.38 5.73
C ALA A 381 -34.55 54.30 5.13
N LYS A 382 -34.66 53.15 5.82
CA LYS A 382 -35.76 52.13 5.85
C LYS A 382 -36.85 52.11 4.75
N ASP A 383 -37.08 50.95 4.13
CA ASP A 383 -38.17 50.00 4.53
C ASP A 383 -38.22 48.73 3.64
N SER A 384 -38.36 47.58 4.33
CA SER A 384 -39.18 46.37 4.10
C SER A 384 -39.39 45.69 2.72
N GLN A 385 -39.09 44.36 2.71
CA GLN A 385 -39.80 43.22 2.07
C GLN A 385 -39.93 43.19 0.52
N GLU A 386 -39.93 42.08 -0.23
CA GLU A 386 -39.74 40.63 -0.04
C GLU A 386 -39.61 40.00 -1.47
N GLU A 387 -39.02 38.80 -1.52
CA GLU A 387 -39.20 37.72 -2.52
C GLU A 387 -38.75 37.83 -4.00
N LYS A 388 -37.69 37.04 -4.30
CA LYS A 388 -37.60 35.86 -5.22
C LYS A 388 -38.34 35.89 -6.58
N HIS A 389 -37.89 35.25 -7.66
CA HIS A 389 -36.65 34.69 -8.21
C HIS A 389 -37.09 34.07 -9.57
N GLY A 390 -36.22 33.97 -10.58
CA GLY A 390 -36.43 32.98 -11.65
C GLY A 390 -35.98 33.40 -13.05
N LYS A 391 -34.76 33.01 -13.43
CA LYS A 391 -34.21 33.10 -14.80
C LYS A 391 -34.17 31.69 -15.42
N LEU A 392 -34.50 31.64 -16.71
CA LEU A 392 -34.47 30.49 -17.61
C LEU A 392 -33.06 30.05 -18.00
N GLU A 393 -32.90 28.75 -18.29
CA GLU A 393 -31.96 28.25 -19.29
C GLU A 393 -32.56 27.06 -20.06
N LYS A 394 -32.32 27.01 -21.37
CA LYS A 394 -32.74 25.92 -22.27
C LYS A 394 -31.59 25.55 -23.21
N GLN A 395 -31.58 24.26 -23.53
CA GLN A 395 -30.53 23.48 -24.19
C GLN A 395 -30.32 23.76 -25.70
N ARG A 396 -29.15 23.27 -26.14
CA ARG A 396 -28.61 23.02 -27.51
C ARG A 396 -29.62 22.58 -28.57
N PRO A 397 -29.24 22.68 -29.87
CA PRO A 397 -29.19 21.46 -30.67
C PRO A 397 -28.05 21.35 -31.72
N SER A 398 -27.90 20.11 -32.19
CA SER A 398 -27.15 19.51 -33.33
C SER A 398 -27.70 19.94 -34.72
N LEU A 399 -27.15 19.72 -35.94
CA LEU A 399 -26.41 18.61 -36.58
C LEU A 399 -25.93 19.01 -38.03
N SER A 400 -24.88 18.36 -38.56
CA SER A 400 -24.70 17.80 -39.95
C SER A 400 -23.98 18.53 -41.14
N HIS A 401 -22.92 17.83 -41.65
CA HIS A 401 -22.31 17.68 -43.00
C HIS A 401 -21.64 18.91 -43.68
N GLY A 402 -20.43 18.87 -44.27
CA GLY A 402 -19.37 17.86 -44.48
C GLY A 402 -18.35 18.41 -45.51
N LYS A 403 -17.04 18.15 -45.33
CA LYS A 403 -16.02 17.96 -46.39
C LYS A 403 -14.64 17.66 -45.80
N SER A 404 -14.03 16.65 -46.41
CA SER A 404 -12.73 15.99 -46.21
C SER A 404 -11.51 16.90 -46.04
N VAL A 405 -10.63 16.59 -45.07
CA VAL A 405 -9.16 16.51 -45.21
C VAL A 405 -8.63 15.56 -44.12
N ASP A 406 -7.75 14.63 -44.50
CA ASP A 406 -7.11 13.61 -43.68
C ASP A 406 -6.43 14.14 -42.41
N LYS A 407 -6.78 13.53 -41.27
CA LYS A 407 -5.93 13.44 -40.08
C LYS A 407 -6.01 12.02 -39.57
N ILE A 408 -4.88 11.32 -39.59
CA ILE A 408 -4.67 10.06 -38.91
C ILE A 408 -4.81 10.35 -37.41
N GLU A 409 -5.96 10.00 -36.83
CA GLU A 409 -6.13 9.88 -35.38
C GLU A 409 -5.50 8.54 -34.96
N GLU A 410 -4.40 8.62 -34.23
CA GLU A 410 -3.89 7.50 -33.42
C GLU A 410 -4.89 7.22 -32.29
N THR A 411 -5.91 6.41 -32.59
CA THR A 411 -6.65 5.68 -31.57
C THR A 411 -5.84 4.46 -31.17
N ILE A 412 -4.83 4.64 -30.33
CA ILE A 412 -4.27 3.55 -29.54
C ILE A 412 -5.02 3.56 -28.21
N SER A 413 -5.79 2.50 -28.01
CA SER A 413 -6.43 2.17 -26.75
C SER A 413 -5.33 2.00 -25.69
N GLU A 414 -5.21 2.97 -24.78
CA GLU A 414 -4.30 2.91 -23.63
C GLU A 414 -4.81 1.87 -22.63
N SER A 415 -4.48 0.60 -22.82
CA SER A 415 -4.52 -0.41 -21.75
C SER A 415 -3.21 -0.31 -20.98
N SER A 416 -3.21 0.49 -19.92
CA SER A 416 -2.12 0.57 -18.97
C SER A 416 -2.69 0.22 -17.59
N SER A 417 -2.11 -0.78 -16.95
CA SER A 417 -2.41 -1.22 -15.58
C SER A 417 -1.79 -0.29 -14.54
N GLU A 418 -1.84 1.03 -14.76
CA GLU A 418 -1.42 2.04 -13.78
C GLU A 418 -2.53 2.14 -12.73
N SER A 419 -2.22 1.84 -11.46
CA SER A 419 -3.16 2.01 -10.35
C SER A 419 -3.55 3.49 -10.22
N GLU A 420 -4.86 3.74 -10.12
CA GLU A 420 -5.48 5.07 -9.97
C GLU A 420 -5.26 5.65 -8.56
N GLU A 421 -4.05 5.55 -8.01
CA GLU A 421 -3.76 5.95 -6.62
C GLU A 421 -3.82 7.46 -6.37
N ASP A 422 -3.96 8.27 -7.42
CA ASP A 422 -4.06 9.73 -7.34
C ASP A 422 -5.44 10.27 -7.80
N GLU A 423 -6.47 9.44 -7.98
CA GLU A 423 -7.84 9.90 -8.27
C GLU A 423 -8.64 10.29 -7.01
N GLU A 424 -8.05 11.13 -6.14
CA GLU A 424 -8.87 11.91 -5.22
C GLU A 424 -9.67 12.95 -6.01
N GLN A 425 -11.00 12.85 -5.92
CA GLN A 425 -11.97 13.82 -6.44
C GLN A 425 -11.63 15.22 -5.93
N PRO A 426 -11.83 16.27 -6.74
CA PRO A 426 -11.63 17.65 -6.28
C PRO A 426 -12.68 17.96 -5.22
N ASP A 427 -12.29 17.90 -3.95
CA ASP A 427 -13.13 18.33 -2.85
C ASP A 427 -13.22 19.87 -2.92
N HIS A 428 -14.26 20.37 -3.59
CA HIS A 428 -14.61 21.78 -3.61
C HIS A 428 -15.17 22.18 -2.24
N ARG A 429 -14.31 22.23 -1.23
CA ARG A 429 -14.61 22.95 0.01
C ARG A 429 -14.45 24.44 -0.24
N GLN A 430 -15.55 25.10 -0.60
CA GLN A 430 -15.73 26.50 -0.25
C GLN A 430 -16.05 26.56 1.25
N GLU A 431 -15.00 26.61 2.08
CA GLU A 431 -15.16 26.96 3.49
C GLU A 431 -15.54 28.43 3.60
N ALA A 432 -16.83 28.68 3.83
CA ALA A 432 -17.33 29.99 4.19
C ALA A 432 -16.91 30.30 5.64
N ASN A 433 -16.09 31.34 5.78
CA ASN A 433 -15.89 32.15 6.99
C ASN A 433 -15.46 31.40 8.27
N ALA A 434 -14.21 30.93 8.28
CA ALA A 434 -13.40 30.86 9.50
C ALA A 434 -12.45 32.07 9.53
N ASP A 435 -12.08 32.57 10.70
CA ASP A 435 -11.07 33.63 10.84
C ASP A 435 -9.76 33.18 10.17
N LEU A 436 -9.50 33.74 8.98
CA LEU A 436 -8.36 33.36 8.14
C LEU A 436 -7.04 33.63 8.88
N PRO A 437 -6.09 32.68 8.89
CA PRO A 437 -4.79 32.84 9.53
C PRO A 437 -4.08 34.13 9.09
N SER A 438 -3.25 34.68 9.98
CA SER A 438 -2.56 35.96 9.73
C SER A 438 -1.71 35.94 8.44
N GLU A 439 -1.20 34.77 8.11
CA GLU A 439 -0.39 34.43 6.94
C GLU A 439 -1.21 34.56 5.65
N TYR A 440 -2.51 34.21 5.67
CA TYR A 440 -3.38 34.33 4.51
C TYR A 440 -3.49 35.79 4.03
N TRP A 441 -3.74 36.71 4.98
CA TRP A 441 -3.85 38.14 4.68
C TRP A 441 -2.53 38.76 4.22
N GLN A 442 -1.41 38.30 4.80
CA GLN A 442 -0.08 38.75 4.39
C GLN A 442 0.27 38.26 2.98
N ILE A 443 -0.01 36.99 2.66
CA ILE A 443 0.15 36.41 1.32
C ILE A 443 -0.75 37.14 0.32
N GLN A 444 -2.01 37.42 0.66
CA GLN A 444 -2.92 38.19 -0.20
C GLN A 444 -2.33 39.58 -0.55
N LYS A 445 -1.76 40.26 0.45
CA LYS A 445 -1.11 41.57 0.25
C LYS A 445 0.12 41.45 -0.66
N LEU A 446 0.95 40.42 -0.46
CA LEU A 446 2.12 40.16 -1.31
C LEU A 446 1.73 39.83 -2.75
N VAL A 447 0.72 38.98 -2.97
CA VAL A 447 0.19 38.69 -4.32
C VAL A 447 -0.33 39.95 -5.01
N LYS A 448 -0.95 40.87 -4.27
CA LYS A 448 -1.34 42.17 -4.81
C LYS A 448 -0.14 43.02 -5.25
N TYR A 449 0.96 43.01 -4.50
CA TYR A 449 2.21 43.67 -4.91
C TYR A 449 2.85 43.00 -6.13
N LEU A 450 2.78 41.67 -6.26
CA LEU A 450 3.24 40.95 -7.44
C LEU A 450 2.48 41.39 -8.72
N LYS A 451 1.18 41.67 -8.61
CA LYS A 451 0.36 42.22 -9.70
C LYS A 451 0.68 43.69 -10.06
N GLY A 452 1.45 44.40 -9.23
CA GLY A 452 1.67 45.85 -9.32
C GLY A 452 2.64 46.31 -10.42
N GLY A 453 3.28 45.41 -11.17
CA GLY A 453 4.04 45.71 -12.40
C GLY A 453 5.39 46.42 -12.22
N ASN A 454 5.85 46.70 -10.99
CA ASN A 454 7.19 47.25 -10.73
C ASN A 454 8.18 46.12 -10.43
N GLN A 455 9.22 45.97 -11.26
CA GLN A 455 10.22 44.90 -11.16
C GLN A 455 10.86 44.78 -9.76
N THR A 456 11.31 45.90 -9.18
CA THR A 456 11.94 45.90 -7.85
C THR A 456 10.96 45.49 -6.77
N ALA A 457 9.71 45.99 -6.84
CA ALA A 457 8.66 45.63 -5.89
C ALA A 457 8.23 44.16 -6.03
N THR A 458 8.15 43.63 -7.26
CA THR A 458 7.86 42.23 -7.54
C THR A 458 8.94 41.32 -6.99
N VAL A 459 10.23 41.65 -7.19
CA VAL A 459 11.34 40.86 -6.63
C VAL A 459 11.34 40.87 -5.11
N ILE A 460 11.11 42.03 -4.47
CA ILE A 460 11.00 42.12 -3.01
C ILE A 460 9.81 41.28 -2.51
N ALA A 461 8.65 41.37 -3.17
CA ALA A 461 7.47 40.60 -2.81
C ALA A 461 7.67 39.09 -2.99
N LEU A 462 8.41 38.64 -4.02
CA LEU A 462 8.80 37.23 -4.20
C LEU A 462 9.74 36.76 -3.08
N CYS A 463 10.73 37.59 -2.70
CA CYS A 463 11.60 37.27 -1.57
C CYS A 463 10.80 37.17 -0.27
N SER A 464 9.96 38.15 0.04
CA SER A 464 9.11 38.12 1.24
C SER A 464 8.13 36.96 1.23
N MET A 465 7.61 36.54 0.06
CA MET A 465 6.74 35.36 -0.04
C MET A 465 7.50 34.06 0.22
N LYS A 466 8.79 33.99 -0.12
CA LYS A 466 9.66 32.85 0.17
C LYS A 466 10.01 32.72 1.66
N ASP A 467 9.97 33.83 2.41
CA ASP A 467 10.24 33.81 3.86
C ASP A 467 9.10 33.15 4.66
N PHE A 468 7.93 32.93 4.05
CA PHE A 468 6.87 32.12 4.65
C PHE A 468 7.20 30.62 4.59
N ASN A 469 6.60 29.85 5.50
CA ASN A 469 6.69 28.40 5.46
C ASN A 469 5.83 27.82 4.33
N LEU A 470 6.36 27.82 3.11
CA LEU A 470 5.69 27.31 1.91
C LEU A 470 5.46 25.79 1.93
N ALA A 471 6.03 25.05 2.90
CA ALA A 471 5.73 23.64 3.10
C ALA A 471 4.40 23.44 3.85
N GLN A 472 3.91 24.44 4.58
CA GLN A 472 2.60 24.38 5.23
C GLN A 472 1.48 24.50 4.21
N GLU A 473 0.52 23.57 4.31
CA GLU A 473 -0.65 23.52 3.45
C GLU A 473 -1.48 24.82 3.50
N THR A 474 -1.59 25.47 4.66
CA THR A 474 -2.29 26.75 4.81
C THR A 474 -1.71 27.86 3.92
N CYS A 475 -0.38 27.98 3.84
CA CYS A 475 0.30 28.95 2.98
C CYS A 475 0.13 28.60 1.50
N GLN A 476 0.23 27.31 1.16
CA GLN A 476 0.06 26.79 -0.20
C GLN A 476 -1.36 27.08 -0.73
N LEU A 477 -2.38 26.76 0.07
CA LEU A 477 -3.78 27.03 -0.26
C LEU A 477 -4.07 28.53 -0.29
N ALA A 478 -3.49 29.33 0.61
CA ALA A 478 -3.60 30.77 0.56
C ALA A 478 -3.09 31.35 -0.78
N ILE A 479 -1.91 30.91 -1.25
CA ILE A 479 -1.36 31.33 -2.56
C ILE A 479 -2.29 30.93 -3.70
N ARG A 480 -2.89 29.74 -3.64
CA ARG A 480 -3.87 29.28 -4.62
C ARG A 480 -5.12 30.17 -4.63
N ASP A 481 -5.75 30.35 -3.47
CA ASP A 481 -7.08 30.94 -3.31
C ASP A 481 -7.09 32.44 -3.63
N VAL A 482 -5.99 33.15 -3.36
CA VAL A 482 -5.86 34.58 -3.71
C VAL A 482 -5.47 34.80 -5.19
N GLY A 483 -5.38 33.72 -5.98
CA GLY A 483 -4.95 33.76 -7.39
C GLY A 483 -3.46 34.02 -7.56
N GLY A 484 -2.64 33.68 -6.57
CA GLY A 484 -1.18 33.81 -6.60
C GLY A 484 -0.52 32.86 -7.60
N LEU A 485 -1.04 31.64 -7.78
CA LEU A 485 -0.52 30.68 -8.77
C LEU A 485 -0.53 31.23 -10.20
N GLU A 486 -1.63 31.85 -10.62
CA GLU A 486 -1.75 32.48 -11.95
C GLU A 486 -0.71 33.60 -12.11
N VAL A 487 -0.53 34.43 -11.09
CA VAL A 487 0.48 35.51 -11.10
C VAL A 487 1.89 34.95 -11.20
N LEU A 488 2.22 33.92 -10.42
CA LEU A 488 3.52 33.27 -10.45
C LEU A 488 3.79 32.67 -11.84
N ILE A 489 2.83 31.99 -12.45
CA ILE A 489 2.95 31.44 -13.81
C ILE A 489 3.13 32.56 -14.84
N ASN A 490 2.36 33.65 -14.75
CA ASN A 490 2.52 34.81 -15.65
C ASN A 490 3.89 35.48 -15.51
N LEU A 491 4.47 35.52 -14.30
CA LEU A 491 5.82 36.04 -14.08
C LEU A 491 6.90 35.22 -14.80
N LEU A 492 6.65 33.94 -15.09
CA LEU A 492 7.57 33.08 -15.85
C LEU A 492 7.73 33.52 -17.31
N ASP A 493 6.71 34.18 -17.87
CA ASP A 493 6.69 34.64 -19.26
C ASP A 493 7.25 36.07 -19.44
N THR A 494 7.70 36.71 -18.36
CA THR A 494 8.33 38.04 -18.42
C THR A 494 9.73 38.00 -19.03
N ASP A 495 10.37 39.14 -19.35
CA ASP A 495 11.78 39.13 -19.78
C ASP A 495 12.76 39.19 -18.58
N GLU A 496 12.27 39.51 -17.39
CA GLU A 496 13.11 39.74 -16.21
C GLU A 496 13.51 38.42 -15.52
N VAL A 497 14.79 38.07 -15.64
CA VAL A 497 15.37 36.83 -15.11
C VAL A 497 15.16 36.69 -13.60
N LYS A 498 15.27 37.78 -12.83
CA LYS A 498 15.09 37.72 -11.37
C LYS A 498 13.64 37.38 -10.98
N CYS A 499 12.66 37.87 -11.73
CA CYS A 499 11.25 37.54 -11.53
C CYS A 499 10.98 36.07 -11.82
N LYS A 500 11.52 35.54 -12.93
CA LYS A 500 11.42 34.10 -13.25
C LYS A 500 12.03 33.23 -12.17
N ILE A 501 13.24 33.56 -11.71
CA ILE A 501 13.94 32.81 -10.65
C ILE A 501 13.12 32.83 -9.35
N GLY A 502 12.62 33.99 -8.93
CA GLY A 502 11.82 34.11 -7.71
C GLY A 502 10.52 33.34 -7.81
N SER A 503 9.83 33.40 -8.95
CA SER A 503 8.59 32.65 -9.19
C SER A 503 8.82 31.14 -9.20
N LEU A 504 9.82 30.64 -9.95
CA LEU A 504 10.12 29.20 -9.98
C LEU A 504 10.55 28.67 -8.62
N LYS A 505 11.27 29.44 -7.79
CA LYS A 505 11.61 29.03 -6.43
C LYS A 505 10.38 28.79 -5.58
N ILE A 506 9.37 29.66 -5.67
CA ILE A 506 8.11 29.49 -4.94
C ILE A 506 7.33 28.30 -5.50
N LEU A 507 7.17 28.24 -6.84
CA LEU A 507 6.45 27.17 -7.53
C LEU A 507 7.05 25.79 -7.23
N LYS A 508 8.37 25.67 -7.20
CA LYS A 508 9.07 24.45 -6.79
C LYS A 508 8.61 23.97 -5.42
N GLU A 509 8.67 24.82 -4.39
CA GLU A 509 8.33 24.44 -3.01
C GLU A 509 6.85 24.04 -2.87
N ILE A 510 5.94 24.79 -3.49
CA ILE A 510 4.49 24.51 -3.36
C ILE A 510 4.00 23.38 -4.27
N SER A 511 4.76 23.00 -5.31
CA SER A 511 4.41 21.93 -6.26
C SER A 511 4.49 20.51 -5.67
N HIS A 512 4.97 20.36 -4.44
CA HIS A 512 4.88 19.09 -3.71
C HIS A 512 3.42 18.72 -3.36
N ASN A 513 2.50 19.69 -3.32
CA ASN A 513 1.07 19.48 -3.07
C ASN A 513 0.33 18.99 -4.33
N PRO A 514 -0.41 17.84 -4.27
CA PRO A 514 -1.15 17.30 -5.42
C PRO A 514 -2.15 18.26 -6.07
N GLN A 515 -2.89 19.03 -5.27
CA GLN A 515 -3.89 19.97 -5.79
C GLN A 515 -3.23 21.12 -6.56
N ILE A 516 -2.10 21.63 -6.07
CA ILE A 516 -1.34 22.67 -6.75
C ILE A 516 -0.76 22.15 -8.07
N ARG A 517 -0.27 20.91 -8.13
CA ARG A 517 0.22 20.32 -9.39
C ARG A 517 -0.86 20.34 -10.46
N ARG A 518 -2.09 19.94 -10.12
CA ARG A 518 -3.24 19.96 -11.05
C ARG A 518 -3.51 21.38 -11.55
N ASN A 519 -3.58 22.35 -10.64
CA ASN A 519 -3.83 23.76 -10.99
C ASN A 519 -2.71 24.36 -11.85
N ILE A 520 -1.44 24.03 -11.62
CA ILE A 520 -0.33 24.48 -12.47
C ILE A 520 -0.50 23.97 -13.91
N VAL A 521 -0.97 22.73 -14.08
CA VAL A 521 -1.26 22.16 -15.40
C VAL A 521 -2.47 22.83 -16.04
N ASP A 522 -3.55 23.06 -15.28
CA ASP A 522 -4.77 23.72 -15.78
C ASP A 522 -4.52 25.17 -16.22
N LEU A 523 -3.65 25.88 -15.51
CA LEU A 523 -3.22 27.25 -15.85
C LEU A 523 -2.17 27.30 -16.98
N GLY A 524 -1.79 26.16 -17.58
CA GLY A 524 -0.82 26.14 -18.68
C GLY A 524 0.63 26.43 -18.26
N GLY A 525 0.99 26.20 -16.99
CA GLY A 525 2.34 26.48 -16.49
C GLY A 525 3.43 25.58 -17.07
N LEU A 526 3.13 24.31 -17.39
CA LEU A 526 4.10 23.37 -17.96
C LEU A 526 4.68 23.81 -19.32
N PRO A 527 3.89 24.25 -20.33
CA PRO A 527 4.45 24.78 -21.57
C PRO A 527 5.47 25.91 -21.37
N ILE A 528 5.21 26.82 -20.42
CA ILE A 528 6.11 27.94 -20.10
C ILE A 528 7.38 27.43 -19.40
N MET A 529 7.26 26.49 -18.47
CA MET A 529 8.45 25.88 -17.85
C MET A 529 9.31 25.14 -18.88
N VAL A 530 8.69 24.46 -19.86
CA VAL A 530 9.37 23.78 -20.96
C VAL A 530 10.06 24.76 -21.93
N SER A 531 9.52 25.97 -22.14
CA SER A 531 10.21 27.01 -22.92
C SER A 531 11.43 27.56 -22.17
N ILE A 532 11.34 27.70 -20.83
CA ILE A 532 12.45 28.17 -19.99
C ILE A 532 13.66 27.23 -20.03
N LEU A 533 13.50 25.95 -20.33
CA LEU A 533 14.63 25.00 -20.46
C LEU A 533 15.64 25.40 -21.56
N ASP A 534 15.22 26.20 -22.55
CA ASP A 534 16.11 26.73 -23.61
C ASP A 534 16.88 28.00 -23.17
N SER A 535 16.61 28.52 -21.98
CA SER A 535 17.25 29.74 -21.45
C SER A 535 18.78 29.61 -21.36
N SER A 536 19.52 30.67 -21.61
CA SER A 536 20.98 30.69 -21.39
C SER A 536 21.38 30.62 -19.90
N TYR A 537 20.46 30.90 -18.98
CA TYR A 537 20.72 30.92 -17.54
C TYR A 537 20.58 29.54 -16.90
N LYS A 538 21.70 28.96 -16.46
CA LYS A 538 21.73 27.63 -15.79
C LYS A 538 20.76 27.54 -14.60
N SER A 539 20.65 28.59 -13.79
CA SER A 539 19.74 28.63 -12.63
C SER A 539 18.26 28.50 -13.02
N LEU A 540 17.86 29.07 -14.16
CA LEU A 540 16.50 28.94 -14.67
C LEU A 540 16.23 27.52 -15.19
N LYS A 541 17.20 26.91 -15.88
CA LYS A 541 17.10 25.51 -16.33
C LYS A 541 16.90 24.57 -15.16
N CYS A 542 17.72 24.69 -14.11
CA CYS A 542 17.62 23.86 -12.90
C CYS A 542 16.25 24.00 -12.24
N LEU A 543 15.83 25.23 -11.94
CA LEU A 543 14.56 25.49 -11.25
C LEU A 543 13.34 25.05 -12.07
N ALA A 544 13.37 25.26 -13.39
CA ALA A 544 12.30 24.81 -14.28
C ALA A 544 12.24 23.28 -14.34
N ALA A 545 13.38 22.60 -14.48
CA ALA A 545 13.43 21.14 -14.48
C ALA A 545 12.99 20.53 -13.14
N GLU A 546 13.43 21.07 -12.00
CA GLU A 546 12.96 20.62 -10.66
C GLU A 546 11.45 20.83 -10.48
N THR A 547 10.93 21.97 -10.90
CA THR A 547 9.48 22.24 -10.82
C THR A 547 8.70 21.29 -11.74
N ILE A 548 9.20 21.02 -12.95
CA ILE A 548 8.62 20.02 -13.86
C ILE A 548 8.64 18.62 -13.21
N ALA A 549 9.74 18.22 -12.56
CA ALA A 549 9.84 16.95 -11.86
C ALA A 549 8.76 16.79 -10.80
N ASN A 550 8.56 17.83 -9.98
CA ASN A 550 7.52 17.84 -8.97
C ASN A 550 6.11 17.76 -9.58
N VAL A 551 5.84 18.54 -10.64
CA VAL A 551 4.50 18.57 -11.29
C VAL A 551 4.21 17.29 -12.08
N ALA A 552 5.20 16.64 -12.68
CA ALA A 552 5.07 15.47 -13.56
C ALA A 552 4.78 14.14 -12.84
N LYS A 553 4.18 14.17 -11.65
CA LYS A 553 3.85 12.96 -10.86
C LYS A 553 2.58 12.22 -11.31
N PHE A 554 1.74 12.82 -12.15
CA PHE A 554 0.50 12.22 -12.65
C PHE A 554 0.40 12.25 -14.19
N LYS A 555 -0.46 11.39 -14.75
CA LYS A 555 -0.53 11.09 -16.20
C LYS A 555 -0.73 12.32 -17.09
N ARG A 556 -1.65 13.22 -16.74
CA ARG A 556 -1.94 14.43 -17.54
C ARG A 556 -0.75 15.41 -17.57
N ALA A 557 -0.04 15.60 -16.47
CA ALA A 557 1.19 16.41 -16.44
C ALA A 557 2.29 15.80 -17.32
N ARG A 558 2.55 14.49 -17.18
CA ARG A 558 3.52 13.75 -18.01
C ARG A 558 3.23 13.91 -19.51
N ARG A 559 1.95 13.81 -19.88
CA ARG A 559 1.49 14.02 -21.27
C ARG A 559 1.74 15.44 -21.75
N ALA A 560 1.44 16.45 -20.94
CA ALA A 560 1.67 17.86 -21.29
C ALA A 560 3.16 18.16 -21.53
N VAL A 561 4.06 17.69 -20.66
CA VAL A 561 5.51 17.84 -20.87
C VAL A 561 5.94 17.28 -22.23
N ARG A 562 5.48 16.07 -22.59
CA ARG A 562 5.78 15.45 -23.88
C ARG A 562 5.21 16.22 -25.07
N GLN A 563 3.95 16.65 -25.01
CA GLN A 563 3.29 17.37 -26.11
C GLN A 563 3.98 18.69 -26.45
N HIS A 564 4.57 19.36 -25.46
CA HIS A 564 5.32 20.60 -25.66
C HIS A 564 6.81 20.38 -25.97
N GLY A 565 7.23 19.15 -26.31
CA GLY A 565 8.63 18.84 -26.66
C GLY A 565 9.58 18.85 -25.47
N GLY A 566 9.07 18.81 -24.24
CA GLY A 566 9.86 18.89 -23.02
C GLY A 566 10.84 17.72 -22.85
N ILE A 567 10.49 16.52 -23.33
CA ILE A 567 11.38 15.34 -23.23
C ILE A 567 12.69 15.56 -23.99
N ASN A 568 12.65 16.06 -25.23
CA ASN A 568 13.85 16.34 -26.01
C ASN A 568 14.74 17.38 -25.33
N LYS A 569 14.12 18.43 -24.78
CA LYS A 569 14.84 19.50 -24.07
C LYS A 569 15.48 18.99 -22.78
N LEU A 570 14.75 18.19 -22.01
CA LEU A 570 15.26 17.58 -20.78
C LEU A 570 16.41 16.61 -21.06
N VAL A 571 16.34 15.82 -22.15
CA VAL A 571 17.45 14.97 -22.60
C VAL A 571 18.66 15.82 -23.02
N ALA A 572 18.45 16.95 -23.70
CA ALA A 572 19.54 17.86 -24.04
C ALA A 572 20.22 18.48 -22.80
N LEU A 573 19.55 18.56 -21.64
CA LEU A 573 20.19 19.00 -20.39
C LEU A 573 21.18 17.98 -19.81
N LEU A 574 21.11 16.72 -20.24
CA LEU A 574 22.04 15.67 -19.80
C LEU A 574 23.40 15.75 -20.49
N ASP A 575 23.49 16.43 -21.64
CA ASP A 575 24.72 16.56 -22.42
C ASP A 575 25.64 17.62 -21.79
N CYS A 576 26.54 17.17 -20.91
CA CYS A 576 27.56 18.02 -20.29
C CYS A 576 28.72 18.39 -21.24
N ALA A 577 28.78 17.83 -22.47
CA ALA A 577 29.97 17.91 -23.32
C ALA A 577 30.03 19.13 -24.26
N GLN A 578 28.93 19.84 -24.52
CA GLN A 578 28.91 20.88 -25.56
C GLN A 578 29.48 22.25 -25.16
N ASN A 579 29.89 22.47 -23.90
CA ASN A 579 30.37 23.79 -23.45
C ASN A 579 31.90 23.87 -23.20
N SER A 580 32.65 22.81 -23.50
CA SER A 580 34.09 22.72 -23.19
C SER A 580 35.01 23.16 -24.32
N THR A 581 34.75 24.32 -24.96
CA THR A 581 35.64 24.90 -25.98
C THR A 581 36.61 25.96 -25.46
N GLU A 582 36.72 26.16 -24.14
CA GLU A 582 37.77 27.03 -23.56
C GLU A 582 38.65 26.26 -22.56
N PRO A 583 39.98 26.34 -22.67
CA PRO A 583 40.89 25.64 -21.78
C PRO A 583 41.06 26.39 -20.46
N ALA A 584 40.96 25.63 -19.37
CA ALA A 584 41.60 25.87 -18.08
C ALA A 584 41.29 27.21 -17.37
N GLN A 585 40.13 27.28 -16.69
CA GLN A 585 40.00 27.96 -15.39
C GLN A 585 38.71 27.54 -14.64
N SER A 586 38.89 27.03 -13.41
CA SER A 586 37.96 27.09 -12.26
C SER A 586 36.94 25.96 -12.06
N SER A 587 37.16 25.20 -10.96
CA SER A 587 36.34 24.12 -10.39
C SER A 587 34.87 24.47 -10.06
N LEU A 588 34.49 25.75 -10.14
CA LEU A 588 33.12 26.24 -9.90
C LEU A 588 32.22 26.19 -11.14
N TYR A 589 32.78 26.06 -12.35
CA TYR A 589 31.98 25.98 -13.58
C TYR A 589 31.53 24.54 -13.88
N GLU A 590 32.40 23.55 -13.64
CA GLU A 590 32.07 22.12 -13.77
C GLU A 590 30.93 21.71 -12.84
N THR A 591 30.93 22.19 -11.58
CA THR A 591 29.87 21.89 -10.59
C THR A 591 28.48 22.41 -10.98
N ARG A 592 28.39 23.49 -11.77
CA ARG A 592 27.10 24.06 -12.21
C ARG A 592 26.51 23.35 -13.42
N ASP A 593 27.32 22.76 -14.30
CA ASP A 593 26.83 21.94 -15.41
C ASP A 593 26.34 20.58 -14.92
N VAL A 594 27.03 20.01 -13.92
CA VAL A 594 26.58 18.80 -13.21
C VAL A 594 25.21 19.02 -12.57
N GLU A 595 24.97 20.17 -11.95
CA GLU A 595 23.68 20.47 -11.32
C GLU A 595 22.52 20.60 -12.33
N VAL A 596 22.78 21.17 -13.52
CA VAL A 596 21.78 21.24 -14.60
C VAL A 596 21.41 19.84 -15.09
N ALA A 597 22.41 18.98 -15.32
CA ALA A 597 22.18 17.60 -15.72
C ALA A 597 21.43 16.80 -14.64
N ARG A 598 21.75 17.01 -13.35
CA ARG A 598 21.02 16.41 -12.22
C ARG A 598 19.55 16.80 -12.23
N CYS A 599 19.24 18.08 -12.39
CA CYS A 599 17.85 18.57 -12.45
C CYS A 599 17.11 18.02 -13.66
N GLY A 600 17.78 17.95 -14.82
CA GLY A 600 17.26 17.33 -16.04
C GLY A 600 16.92 15.85 -15.84
N ALA A 601 17.84 15.08 -15.24
CA ALA A 601 17.62 13.67 -14.92
C ALA A 601 16.45 13.48 -13.94
N LEU A 602 16.31 14.35 -12.92
CA LEU A 602 15.20 14.28 -11.96
C LEU A 602 13.83 14.48 -12.64
N ALA A 603 13.75 15.43 -13.57
CA ALA A 603 12.55 15.67 -14.36
C ALA A 603 12.25 14.49 -15.31
N LEU A 604 13.27 13.92 -15.94
CA LEU A 604 13.13 12.73 -16.78
C LEU A 604 12.65 11.52 -16.00
N TRP A 605 13.16 11.29 -14.79
CA TRP A 605 12.70 10.22 -13.92
C TRP A 605 11.20 10.32 -13.62
N SER A 606 10.72 11.52 -13.28
CA SER A 606 9.28 11.72 -13.05
C SER A 606 8.47 11.50 -14.33
N CYS A 607 9.03 11.89 -15.50
CA CYS A 607 8.40 11.68 -16.79
C CYS A 607 8.43 10.23 -17.28
N SER A 608 9.43 9.43 -16.93
CA SER A 608 9.66 8.07 -17.43
C SER A 608 8.67 7.04 -16.88
N LYS A 609 7.88 7.39 -15.86
CA LYS A 609 6.77 6.56 -15.38
C LYS A 609 5.70 6.25 -16.44
N SER A 610 5.60 7.06 -17.51
CA SER A 610 4.67 6.80 -18.62
C SER A 610 5.36 6.07 -19.77
N HIS A 611 4.80 4.94 -20.24
CA HIS A 611 5.29 4.19 -21.42
C HIS A 611 5.57 5.09 -22.64
N SER A 612 4.64 5.99 -22.93
CA SER A 612 4.70 6.96 -24.02
C SER A 612 5.88 7.95 -23.90
N ASN A 613 6.22 8.32 -22.66
CA ASN A 613 7.35 9.20 -22.39
C ASN A 613 8.66 8.44 -22.36
N LYS A 614 8.68 7.18 -21.92
CA LYS A 614 9.83 6.29 -22.09
C LYS A 614 10.23 6.37 -23.55
N GLU A 615 9.42 5.89 -24.49
CA GLU A 615 9.78 5.86 -25.92
C GLU A 615 10.29 7.19 -26.49
N ALA A 616 9.76 8.33 -26.03
CA ALA A 616 10.27 9.65 -26.39
C ALA A 616 11.72 9.89 -25.90
N ILE A 617 12.06 9.48 -24.67
CA ILE A 617 13.43 9.48 -24.13
C ILE A 617 14.36 8.60 -24.99
N ARG A 618 13.89 7.45 -25.51
CA ARG A 618 14.70 6.61 -26.43
C ARG A 618 15.06 7.39 -27.67
N LYS A 619 14.03 7.92 -28.34
CA LYS A 619 14.16 8.61 -29.63
C LYS A 619 15.00 9.86 -29.53
N ALA A 620 14.99 10.51 -28.36
CA ALA A 620 15.82 11.66 -28.04
C ALA A 620 17.30 11.31 -27.77
N GLY A 621 17.67 10.02 -27.71
CA GLY A 621 19.04 9.61 -27.39
C GLY A 621 19.39 9.73 -25.90
N GLY A 622 18.42 9.58 -25.00
CA GLY A 622 18.64 9.73 -23.56
C GLY A 622 19.51 8.63 -22.95
N ILE A 623 19.45 7.39 -23.46
CA ILE A 623 20.15 6.24 -22.85
C ILE A 623 21.68 6.38 -22.91
N PRO A 624 22.32 6.70 -24.05
CA PRO A 624 23.77 6.93 -24.10
C PRO A 624 24.24 8.04 -23.15
N LEU A 625 23.46 9.12 -23.03
CA LEU A 625 23.76 10.24 -22.12
C LEU A 625 23.65 9.81 -20.65
N LEU A 626 22.60 9.08 -20.29
CA LEU A 626 22.46 8.51 -18.94
C LEU A 626 23.60 7.53 -18.63
N ALA A 627 24.00 6.70 -19.59
CA ALA A 627 25.14 5.78 -19.46
C ALA A 627 26.47 6.51 -19.24
N GLN A 628 26.66 7.68 -19.88
CA GLN A 628 27.81 8.53 -19.67
C GLN A 628 27.79 9.17 -18.26
N LEU A 629 26.64 9.67 -17.81
CA LEU A 629 26.50 10.27 -16.48
C LEU A 629 26.71 9.27 -15.35
N LEU A 630 26.40 7.99 -15.56
CA LEU A 630 26.70 6.91 -14.60
C LEU A 630 28.20 6.71 -14.31
N LYS A 631 29.09 7.21 -15.17
CA LYS A 631 30.55 7.14 -14.98
C LYS A 631 31.07 8.24 -14.06
N THR A 632 30.24 9.20 -13.67
CA THR A 632 30.62 10.30 -12.79
C THR A 632 30.63 9.86 -11.32
N SER A 633 31.44 10.52 -10.49
CA SER A 633 31.56 10.18 -9.05
C SER A 633 30.54 10.88 -8.15
N HIS A 634 29.55 11.59 -8.71
CA HIS A 634 28.62 12.43 -7.95
C HIS A 634 27.35 11.67 -7.59
N GLU A 635 27.26 11.14 -6.36
CA GLU A 635 26.14 10.32 -5.89
C GLU A 635 24.76 10.97 -6.06
N ASN A 636 24.63 12.26 -5.76
CA ASN A 636 23.37 13.01 -5.90
C ASN A 636 22.86 13.10 -7.35
N MET A 637 23.75 12.94 -8.34
CA MET A 637 23.38 12.82 -9.76
C MET A 637 23.03 11.39 -10.14
N LEU A 638 23.71 10.40 -9.57
CA LEU A 638 23.49 9.00 -9.88
C LEU A 638 22.07 8.54 -9.51
N ILE A 639 21.51 9.02 -8.39
CA ILE A 639 20.15 8.66 -7.95
C ILE A 639 19.09 8.92 -9.04
N PRO A 640 18.89 10.15 -9.55
CA PRO A 640 17.89 10.40 -10.59
C PRO A 640 18.23 9.74 -11.95
N VAL A 641 19.52 9.54 -12.25
CA VAL A 641 19.95 8.83 -13.47
C VAL A 641 19.56 7.36 -13.40
N VAL A 642 19.89 6.67 -12.31
CA VAL A 642 19.52 5.26 -12.09
C VAL A 642 18.01 5.12 -11.97
N GLY A 643 17.33 6.04 -11.27
CA GLY A 643 15.87 6.06 -11.19
C GLY A 643 15.21 6.16 -12.57
N THR A 644 15.72 7.00 -13.47
CA THR A 644 15.24 7.06 -14.86
C THR A 644 15.46 5.74 -15.59
N LEU A 645 16.63 5.12 -15.43
CA LEU A 645 16.98 3.84 -16.05
C LEU A 645 16.11 2.69 -15.53
N GLN A 646 15.84 2.66 -14.23
CA GLN A 646 14.96 1.70 -13.56
C GLN A 646 13.55 1.74 -14.16
N GLU A 647 12.94 2.92 -14.24
CA GLU A 647 11.59 3.08 -14.82
C GLU A 647 11.56 2.66 -16.29
N CYS A 648 12.62 2.97 -17.03
CA CYS A 648 12.74 2.60 -18.44
C CYS A 648 12.97 1.11 -18.66
N ALA A 649 13.66 0.42 -17.74
CA ALA A 649 14.01 -1.00 -17.83
C ALA A 649 12.81 -1.97 -17.81
N SER A 650 11.63 -1.47 -17.42
CA SER A 650 10.38 -2.24 -17.51
C SER A 650 9.99 -2.61 -18.95
N GLU A 651 10.54 -1.93 -19.97
CA GLU A 651 10.28 -2.20 -21.39
C GLU A 651 11.42 -3.01 -22.04
N GLU A 652 11.09 -4.01 -22.86
CA GLU A 652 12.07 -4.89 -23.51
C GLU A 652 13.07 -4.13 -24.42
N ASN A 653 12.57 -3.20 -25.25
CA ASN A 653 13.40 -2.38 -26.13
C ASN A 653 14.44 -1.52 -25.37
N TYR A 654 14.12 -1.16 -24.13
CA TYR A 654 15.02 -0.40 -23.26
C TYR A 654 16.07 -1.29 -22.63
N ARG A 655 15.70 -2.48 -22.18
CA ARG A 655 16.67 -3.47 -21.70
C ARG A 655 17.73 -3.76 -22.75
N ALA A 656 17.34 -3.89 -24.02
CA ALA A 656 18.28 -4.06 -25.13
C ALA A 656 19.29 -2.89 -25.24
N ALA A 657 18.83 -1.64 -25.12
CA ALA A 657 19.70 -0.48 -25.18
C ALA A 657 20.60 -0.32 -23.93
N ILE A 658 20.08 -0.63 -22.74
CA ILE A 658 20.84 -0.65 -21.48
C ILE A 658 22.01 -1.65 -21.58
N LYS A 659 21.77 -2.82 -22.17
CA LYS A 659 22.80 -3.83 -22.44
C LYS A 659 23.86 -3.33 -23.42
N ALA A 660 23.44 -2.75 -24.55
CA ALA A 660 24.35 -2.23 -25.57
C ALA A 660 25.32 -1.17 -25.03
N GLU A 661 24.85 -0.32 -24.11
CA GLU A 661 25.63 0.76 -23.49
C GLU A 661 26.46 0.33 -22.26
N LYS A 662 26.53 -0.99 -21.98
CA LYS A 662 27.27 -1.56 -20.82
C LYS A 662 26.90 -0.96 -19.47
N ILE A 663 25.64 -0.53 -19.33
CA ILE A 663 25.15 0.13 -18.11
C ILE A 663 25.17 -0.81 -16.90
N ILE A 664 24.94 -2.12 -17.12
CA ILE A 664 24.91 -3.15 -16.06
C ILE A 664 26.21 -3.15 -15.23
N GLU A 665 27.37 -2.95 -15.87
CA GLU A 665 28.66 -2.86 -15.16
C GLU A 665 28.68 -1.71 -14.14
N ASN A 666 28.13 -0.55 -14.50
CA ASN A 666 28.10 0.62 -13.61
C ASN A 666 27.07 0.47 -12.50
N LEU A 667 25.90 -0.13 -12.78
CA LEU A 667 24.91 -0.46 -11.76
C LEU A 667 25.51 -1.39 -10.70
N VAL A 668 26.23 -2.43 -11.14
CA VAL A 668 26.91 -3.37 -10.24
C VAL A 668 27.98 -2.70 -9.40
N LYS A 669 28.78 -1.77 -9.96
CA LYS A 669 29.77 -1.01 -9.20
C LYS A 669 29.11 -0.16 -8.10
N ASN A 670 28.01 0.52 -8.44
CA ASN A 670 27.28 1.39 -7.53
C ASN A 670 26.53 0.66 -6.41
N LEU A 671 26.34 -0.67 -6.50
CA LEU A 671 25.84 -1.45 -5.35
C LEU A 671 26.77 -1.43 -4.13
N ASN A 672 28.04 -1.09 -4.32
CA ASN A 672 29.01 -0.95 -3.21
C ASN A 672 29.11 0.48 -2.66
N SER A 673 28.26 1.43 -3.09
CA SER A 673 28.25 2.79 -2.53
C SER A 673 27.84 2.78 -1.06
N GLU A 674 28.20 3.82 -0.30
CA GLU A 674 27.73 3.97 1.10
C GLU A 674 26.27 4.49 1.17
N ASN A 675 25.76 5.05 0.07
CA ASN A 675 24.42 5.61 -0.02
C ASN A 675 23.35 4.53 -0.27
N GLU A 676 22.53 4.26 0.74
CA GLU A 676 21.46 3.25 0.68
C GLU A 676 20.42 3.52 -0.42
N GLN A 677 20.08 4.79 -0.67
CA GLN A 677 19.11 5.15 -1.71
C GLN A 677 19.65 4.83 -3.12
N LEU A 678 20.95 5.07 -3.33
CA LEU A 678 21.59 4.69 -4.59
C LEU A 678 21.65 3.17 -4.76
N GLN A 679 21.96 2.44 -3.69
CA GLN A 679 21.96 0.97 -3.70
C GLN A 679 20.57 0.42 -4.05
N GLU A 680 19.51 0.99 -3.48
CA GLU A 680 18.12 0.61 -3.73
C GLU A 680 17.77 0.75 -5.21
N HIS A 681 17.99 1.93 -5.79
CA HIS A 681 17.70 2.16 -7.21
C HIS A 681 18.55 1.28 -8.12
N CYS A 682 19.80 1.01 -7.78
CA CYS A 682 20.65 0.09 -8.55
C CYS A 682 20.13 -1.35 -8.50
N ALA A 683 19.74 -1.83 -7.30
CA ALA A 683 19.15 -3.16 -7.14
C ALA A 683 17.81 -3.27 -7.88
N MET A 684 16.96 -2.25 -7.81
CA MET A 684 15.68 -2.25 -8.51
C MET A 684 15.85 -2.17 -10.04
N ALA A 685 16.83 -1.41 -10.54
CA ALA A 685 17.17 -1.41 -11.96
C ALA A 685 17.65 -2.81 -12.43
N ILE A 686 18.47 -3.49 -11.62
CA ILE A 686 18.90 -4.87 -11.89
C ILE A 686 17.71 -5.82 -11.88
N TYR A 687 16.80 -5.71 -10.90
CA TYR A 687 15.57 -6.49 -10.84
C TYR A 687 14.76 -6.41 -12.14
N GLN A 688 14.53 -5.18 -12.65
CA GLN A 688 13.80 -4.95 -13.90
C GLN A 688 14.56 -5.49 -15.12
N CYS A 689 15.88 -5.34 -15.18
CA CYS A 689 16.68 -5.79 -16.32
C CYS A 689 16.93 -7.31 -16.34
N ALA A 690 16.91 -7.98 -15.18
CA ALA A 690 17.24 -9.39 -15.01
C ALA A 690 16.14 -10.36 -15.51
N GLU A 691 15.06 -9.83 -16.11
CA GLU A 691 14.13 -10.63 -16.91
C GLU A 691 14.83 -11.29 -18.11
N ASP A 692 15.82 -10.59 -18.69
CA ASP A 692 16.66 -11.11 -19.78
C ASP A 692 17.77 -12.04 -19.25
N GLU A 693 17.98 -13.17 -19.92
CA GLU A 693 19.04 -14.15 -19.57
C GLU A 693 20.45 -13.55 -19.60
N GLU A 694 20.76 -12.81 -20.66
CA GLU A 694 22.04 -12.13 -20.83
C GLU A 694 22.33 -11.13 -19.70
N THR A 695 21.32 -10.41 -19.19
CA THR A 695 21.51 -9.51 -18.05
C THR A 695 21.92 -10.27 -16.80
N ARG A 696 21.29 -11.43 -16.54
CA ARG A 696 21.63 -12.28 -15.38
C ARG A 696 23.09 -12.73 -15.44
N ASP A 697 23.58 -13.04 -16.63
CA ASP A 697 24.99 -13.37 -16.85
C ASP A 697 25.91 -12.18 -16.67
N LEU A 698 25.57 -11.01 -17.21
CA LEU A 698 26.36 -9.79 -17.05
C LEU A 698 26.49 -9.39 -15.57
N VAL A 699 25.41 -9.46 -14.78
CA VAL A 699 25.46 -9.19 -13.33
C VAL A 699 26.45 -10.14 -12.63
N ARG A 700 26.47 -11.42 -13.01
CA ARG A 700 27.44 -12.40 -12.49
C ARG A 700 28.86 -12.11 -12.94
N LEU A 701 29.08 -11.86 -14.22
CA LEU A 701 30.41 -11.62 -14.81
C LEU A 701 31.06 -10.35 -14.24
N HIS A 702 30.28 -9.33 -13.96
CA HIS A 702 30.75 -8.09 -13.31
C HIS A 702 30.83 -8.19 -11.78
N GLY A 703 30.52 -9.35 -11.18
CA GLY A 703 30.67 -9.59 -9.75
C GLY A 703 29.56 -9.00 -8.86
N GLY A 704 28.39 -8.69 -9.42
CA GLY A 704 27.28 -8.04 -8.70
C GLY A 704 26.50 -8.94 -7.74
N LEU A 705 26.61 -10.27 -7.88
CA LEU A 705 25.90 -11.21 -7.00
C LEU A 705 26.39 -11.15 -5.54
N LYS A 706 27.69 -10.89 -5.31
CA LYS A 706 28.26 -10.79 -3.97
C LYS A 706 27.80 -9.52 -3.22
N PRO A 707 27.84 -8.31 -3.82
CA PRO A 707 27.21 -7.13 -3.25
C PRO A 707 25.74 -7.34 -2.89
N LEU A 708 24.94 -7.93 -3.80
CA LEU A 708 23.53 -8.24 -3.52
C LEU A 708 23.37 -9.16 -2.30
N ALA A 709 24.17 -10.23 -2.21
CA ALA A 709 24.15 -11.13 -1.06
C ALA A 709 24.53 -10.44 0.26
N ASN A 710 25.50 -9.51 0.22
CA ASN A 710 25.91 -8.75 1.40
C ASN A 710 24.81 -7.80 1.89
N LEU A 711 24.10 -7.13 0.96
CA LEU A 711 23.04 -6.17 1.26
C LEU A 711 21.81 -6.80 1.91
N LEU A 712 21.60 -8.12 1.79
CA LEU A 712 20.54 -8.84 2.52
C LEU A 712 20.62 -8.67 4.04
N ASN A 713 21.80 -8.35 4.58
CA ASN A 713 21.97 -8.13 6.02
C ASN A 713 21.43 -6.77 6.50
N ASN A 714 21.09 -5.84 5.60
CA ASN A 714 20.53 -4.55 5.95
C ASN A 714 19.01 -4.64 6.19
N THR A 715 18.61 -5.23 7.32
CA THR A 715 17.19 -5.50 7.63
C THR A 715 16.40 -4.28 8.12
N LYS A 716 17.07 -3.14 8.35
CA LYS A 716 16.46 -1.89 8.82
C LYS A 716 15.74 -1.15 7.70
N ASN A 717 16.36 -1.07 6.52
CA ASN A 717 15.79 -0.40 5.36
C ASN A 717 14.94 -1.39 4.54
N LYS A 718 13.62 -1.28 4.66
CA LYS A 718 12.67 -2.22 4.02
C LYS A 718 12.56 -2.04 2.51
N GLU A 719 12.70 -0.81 2.01
CA GLU A 719 12.65 -0.48 0.57
C GLU A 719 13.88 -1.05 -0.15
N LEU A 720 15.07 -0.81 0.41
CA LEU A 720 16.32 -1.41 -0.08
C LEU A 720 16.24 -2.95 -0.05
N LEU A 721 15.72 -3.52 1.04
CA LEU A 721 15.59 -4.97 1.16
C LEU A 721 14.64 -5.56 0.11
N ALA A 722 13.52 -4.90 -0.20
CA ALA A 722 12.59 -5.30 -1.26
C ALA A 722 13.28 -5.29 -2.63
N ALA A 723 14.02 -4.22 -2.95
CA ALA A 723 14.77 -4.10 -4.19
C ALA A 723 15.86 -5.17 -4.35
N VAL A 724 16.64 -5.41 -3.29
CA VAL A 724 17.74 -6.39 -3.28
C VAL A 724 17.20 -7.81 -3.39
N THR A 725 16.17 -8.17 -2.61
CA THR A 725 15.56 -9.50 -2.68
C THR A 725 14.91 -9.75 -4.03
N GLY A 726 14.29 -8.73 -4.65
CA GLY A 726 13.77 -8.80 -6.01
C GLY A 726 14.88 -9.09 -7.02
N ALA A 727 15.98 -8.32 -6.97
CA ALA A 727 17.13 -8.51 -7.86
C ALA A 727 17.72 -9.92 -7.74
N ILE A 728 17.85 -10.43 -6.51
CA ILE A 728 18.30 -11.80 -6.25
C ILE A 728 17.32 -12.81 -6.83
N TRP A 729 16.02 -12.64 -6.62
CA TRP A 729 15.00 -13.54 -7.19
C TRP A 729 15.14 -13.67 -8.70
N LYS A 730 15.16 -12.56 -9.43
CA LYS A 730 15.29 -12.59 -10.90
C LYS A 730 16.64 -13.16 -11.32
N CYS A 731 17.72 -12.85 -10.61
CA CYS A 731 19.03 -13.44 -10.90
C CYS A 731 19.08 -14.95 -10.64
N SER A 732 18.31 -15.47 -9.68
CA SER A 732 18.22 -16.89 -9.33
C SER A 732 17.51 -17.76 -10.38
N ILE A 733 16.90 -17.17 -11.42
CA ILE A 733 16.38 -17.93 -12.55
C ILE A 733 17.53 -18.64 -13.31
N SER A 734 18.76 -18.09 -13.29
CA SER A 734 19.95 -18.76 -13.83
C SER A 734 20.55 -19.72 -12.82
N LYS A 735 20.77 -20.97 -13.26
CA LYS A 735 21.41 -22.02 -12.48
C LYS A 735 22.82 -21.64 -12.02
N GLU A 736 23.60 -21.00 -12.88
CA GLU A 736 24.98 -20.55 -12.60
C GLU A 736 25.00 -19.49 -11.49
N ASN A 737 24.02 -18.59 -11.50
CA ASN A 737 23.86 -17.55 -10.48
C ASN A 737 23.46 -18.15 -9.14
N VAL A 738 22.56 -19.12 -9.14
CA VAL A 738 22.15 -19.86 -7.93
C VAL A 738 23.34 -20.53 -7.25
N ILE A 739 24.25 -21.14 -8.02
CA ILE A 739 25.49 -21.72 -7.48
C ILE A 739 26.34 -20.66 -6.77
N LYS A 740 26.46 -19.45 -7.35
CA LYS A 740 27.19 -18.34 -6.72
C LYS A 740 26.49 -17.79 -5.48
N PHE A 741 25.17 -17.65 -5.49
CA PHE A 741 24.43 -17.26 -4.30
C PHE A 741 24.58 -18.26 -3.16
N ARG A 742 24.66 -19.56 -3.46
CA ARG A 742 25.03 -20.60 -2.49
C ARG A 742 26.43 -20.38 -1.92
N GLU A 743 27.43 -20.14 -2.78
CA GLU A 743 28.82 -19.85 -2.33
C GLU A 743 28.88 -18.62 -1.40
N TYR A 744 28.02 -17.62 -1.61
CA TYR A 744 27.94 -16.41 -0.80
C TYR A 744 27.02 -16.52 0.41
N ARG A 745 26.49 -17.72 0.71
CA ARG A 745 25.53 -17.98 1.81
C ARG A 745 24.26 -17.13 1.76
N ALA A 746 23.84 -16.71 0.57
CA ALA A 746 22.64 -15.90 0.41
C ALA A 746 21.36 -16.69 0.74
N ILE A 747 21.38 -18.02 0.53
CA ILE A 747 20.22 -18.89 0.78
C ILE A 747 19.90 -18.94 2.27
N GLU A 748 20.92 -19.08 3.13
CA GLU A 748 20.76 -19.06 4.58
C GLU A 748 20.20 -17.72 5.06
N THR A 749 20.68 -16.61 4.50
CA THR A 749 20.16 -15.27 4.83
C THR A 749 18.71 -15.11 4.36
N LEU A 750 18.36 -15.56 3.16
CA LEU A 750 16.98 -15.54 2.65
C LEU A 750 16.03 -16.35 3.54
N VAL A 751 16.46 -17.52 4.05
CA VAL A 751 15.66 -18.29 5.02
C VAL A 751 15.42 -17.50 6.30
N GLY A 752 16.41 -16.74 6.78
CA GLY A 752 16.28 -15.85 7.93
C GLY A 752 15.33 -14.67 7.72
N LEU A 753 14.96 -14.35 6.47
CA LEU A 753 14.04 -13.27 6.11
C LEU A 753 12.60 -13.75 5.86
N LEU A 754 12.30 -15.04 6.09
CA LEU A 754 10.96 -15.60 5.90
C LEU A 754 9.95 -15.17 6.99
N THR A 755 10.41 -14.57 8.09
CA THR A 755 9.58 -14.09 9.20
C THR A 755 9.79 -12.60 9.46
N ASP A 756 8.79 -11.94 10.02
CA ASP A 756 8.84 -10.53 10.46
C ASP A 756 9.23 -9.52 9.37
N GLN A 757 8.83 -9.79 8.12
CA GLN A 757 9.04 -8.89 6.97
C GLN A 757 7.71 -8.46 6.34
N PRO A 758 7.67 -7.28 5.69
CA PRO A 758 6.50 -6.87 4.90
C PRO A 758 6.27 -7.82 3.73
N GLU A 759 5.01 -7.92 3.28
CA GLU A 759 4.62 -8.87 2.23
C GLU A 759 5.40 -8.68 0.93
N GLU A 760 5.74 -7.45 0.55
CA GLU A 760 6.55 -7.16 -0.66
C GLU A 760 7.93 -7.84 -0.61
N VAL A 761 8.60 -7.78 0.54
CA VAL A 761 9.88 -8.47 0.76
C VAL A 761 9.66 -9.98 0.74
N LEU A 762 8.61 -10.48 1.41
CA LEU A 762 8.32 -11.91 1.44
C LEU A 762 8.03 -12.49 0.06
N VAL A 763 7.31 -11.76 -0.80
CA VAL A 763 7.04 -12.17 -2.19
C VAL A 763 8.36 -12.44 -2.92
N ASN A 764 9.32 -11.52 -2.80
CA ASN A 764 10.62 -11.63 -3.45
C ASN A 764 11.52 -12.71 -2.82
N VAL A 765 11.57 -12.78 -1.47
CA VAL A 765 12.37 -13.78 -0.74
C VAL A 765 11.90 -15.20 -1.09
N VAL A 766 10.60 -15.44 -1.03
CA VAL A 766 10.03 -16.76 -1.34
C VAL A 766 10.19 -17.09 -2.81
N GLY A 767 10.03 -16.10 -3.70
CA GLY A 767 10.32 -16.26 -5.13
C GLY A 767 11.77 -16.71 -5.37
N ALA A 768 12.73 -16.02 -4.75
CA ALA A 768 14.15 -16.36 -4.84
C ALA A 768 14.44 -17.78 -4.32
N LEU A 769 13.86 -18.15 -3.17
CA LEU A 769 14.01 -19.49 -2.62
C LEU A 769 13.39 -20.56 -3.51
N GLY A 770 12.25 -20.29 -4.15
CA GLY A 770 11.61 -21.21 -5.09
C GLY A 770 12.47 -21.53 -6.31
N GLU A 771 13.17 -20.53 -6.85
CA GLU A 771 14.14 -20.73 -7.94
C GLU A 771 15.41 -21.46 -7.43
N CYS A 772 15.93 -21.05 -6.27
CA CYS A 772 17.10 -21.70 -5.67
C CYS A 772 16.84 -23.19 -5.36
N CYS A 773 15.64 -23.56 -4.90
CA CYS A 773 15.25 -24.92 -4.55
C CYS A 773 15.07 -25.86 -5.75
N GLN A 774 15.19 -25.39 -6.99
CA GLN A 774 15.26 -26.29 -8.16
C GLN A 774 16.52 -27.18 -8.10
N GLU A 775 17.59 -26.72 -7.45
CA GLU A 775 18.82 -27.48 -7.23
C GLU A 775 18.78 -28.28 -5.92
N HIS A 776 19.28 -29.51 -5.96
CA HIS A 776 19.21 -30.45 -4.83
C HIS A 776 19.94 -29.96 -3.58
N GLU A 777 21.17 -29.44 -3.72
CA GLU A 777 21.95 -29.00 -2.56
C GLU A 777 21.29 -27.82 -1.83
N ASN A 778 20.54 -26.98 -2.55
CA ASN A 778 19.87 -25.84 -1.97
C ASN A 778 18.63 -26.25 -1.17
N ARG A 779 17.90 -27.29 -1.62
CA ARG A 779 16.82 -27.89 -0.83
C ARG A 779 17.33 -28.36 0.53
N VAL A 780 18.48 -29.05 0.52
CA VAL A 780 19.15 -29.51 1.75
C VAL A 780 19.52 -28.34 2.66
N ILE A 781 20.02 -27.23 2.12
CA ILE A 781 20.36 -26.02 2.90
C ILE A 781 19.10 -25.41 3.52
N VAL A 782 18.04 -25.18 2.73
CA VAL A 782 16.77 -24.62 3.21
C VAL A 782 16.18 -25.49 4.32
N ARG A 783 16.20 -26.82 4.15
CA ARG A 783 15.78 -27.77 5.18
C ARG A 783 16.62 -27.66 6.45
N ARG A 784 17.95 -27.67 6.34
CA ARG A 784 18.88 -27.60 7.48
C ARG A 784 18.75 -26.29 8.26
N CYS A 785 18.43 -25.19 7.58
CA CYS A 785 18.18 -23.89 8.17
C CYS A 785 16.75 -23.74 8.74
N GLY A 786 15.91 -24.77 8.67
CA GLY A 786 14.54 -24.73 9.20
C GLY A 786 13.54 -23.94 8.34
N GLY A 787 13.87 -23.64 7.08
CA GLY A 787 13.06 -22.78 6.21
C GLY A 787 11.73 -23.40 5.73
N ILE A 788 11.56 -24.73 5.82
CA ILE A 788 10.33 -25.41 5.40
C ILE A 788 9.13 -24.96 6.27
N GLN A 789 9.33 -24.82 7.58
CA GLN A 789 8.24 -24.44 8.49
C GLN A 789 7.69 -23.04 8.18
N PRO A 790 8.51 -21.97 8.07
CA PRO A 790 8.01 -20.67 7.64
C PRO A 790 7.33 -20.70 6.27
N LEU A 791 7.86 -21.45 5.30
CA LEU A 791 7.23 -21.58 3.98
C LEU A 791 5.83 -22.21 4.07
N VAL A 792 5.65 -23.27 4.87
CA VAL A 792 4.33 -23.88 5.07
C VAL A 792 3.38 -22.93 5.80
N ASN A 793 3.86 -22.17 6.79
CA ASN A 793 3.04 -21.19 7.51
C ASN A 793 2.50 -20.09 6.59
N LEU A 794 3.26 -19.68 5.57
CA LEU A 794 2.85 -18.66 4.60
C LEU A 794 1.73 -19.13 3.64
N LEU A 795 1.42 -20.43 3.58
CA LEU A 795 0.30 -20.96 2.77
C LEU A 795 -1.09 -20.51 3.28
N VAL A 796 -1.17 -20.00 4.51
CA VAL A 796 -2.42 -19.50 5.13
C VAL A 796 -2.67 -18.02 4.81
N GLY A 797 -1.74 -17.35 4.13
CA GLY A 797 -1.84 -15.93 3.79
C GLY A 797 -2.98 -15.60 2.81
N ILE A 798 -3.27 -14.30 2.65
CA ILE A 798 -4.29 -13.77 1.74
C ILE A 798 -3.71 -13.12 0.48
N ASN A 799 -2.42 -12.77 0.50
CA ASN A 799 -1.74 -12.14 -0.63
C ASN A 799 -1.52 -13.14 -1.76
N GLN A 800 -2.16 -12.90 -2.91
CA GLN A 800 -2.16 -13.83 -4.04
C GLN A 800 -0.77 -14.01 -4.66
N ALA A 801 0.00 -12.94 -4.83
CA ALA A 801 1.35 -13.00 -5.39
C ALA A 801 2.29 -13.81 -4.47
N LEU A 802 2.17 -13.60 -3.15
CA LEU A 802 2.92 -14.36 -2.17
C LEU A 802 2.53 -15.84 -2.23
N LEU A 803 1.23 -16.17 -2.23
CA LEU A 803 0.75 -17.56 -2.31
C LEU A 803 1.26 -18.29 -3.56
N VAL A 804 1.30 -17.63 -4.73
CA VAL A 804 1.86 -18.21 -5.95
C VAL A 804 3.34 -18.58 -5.75
N ASN A 805 4.13 -17.70 -5.14
CA ASN A 805 5.54 -17.98 -4.89
C ASN A 805 5.74 -19.05 -3.80
N VAL A 806 4.95 -19.00 -2.71
CA VAL A 806 5.02 -19.97 -1.62
C VAL A 806 4.68 -21.37 -2.11
N THR A 807 3.60 -21.54 -2.87
CA THR A 807 3.22 -22.83 -3.45
C THR A 807 4.32 -23.40 -4.34
N LYS A 808 4.94 -22.57 -5.20
CA LYS A 808 6.09 -22.98 -6.02
C LYS A 808 7.30 -23.39 -5.17
N ALA A 809 7.64 -22.63 -4.14
CA ALA A 809 8.77 -22.93 -3.26
C ALA A 809 8.54 -24.21 -2.44
N VAL A 810 7.35 -24.40 -1.87
CA VAL A 810 6.97 -25.63 -1.15
C VAL A 810 6.99 -26.83 -2.10
N GLY A 811 6.45 -26.69 -3.31
CA GLY A 811 6.49 -27.73 -4.34
C GLY A 811 7.93 -28.09 -4.75
N ALA A 812 8.80 -27.10 -4.92
CA ALA A 812 10.22 -27.35 -5.19
C ALA A 812 10.91 -28.11 -4.05
N CYS A 813 10.65 -27.73 -2.79
CA CYS A 813 11.15 -28.44 -1.62
C CYS A 813 10.61 -29.89 -1.53
N ALA A 814 9.35 -30.13 -1.91
CA ALA A 814 8.71 -31.45 -1.87
C ALA A 814 9.34 -32.50 -2.80
N VAL A 815 10.20 -32.09 -3.74
CA VAL A 815 10.99 -33.00 -4.59
C VAL A 815 12.00 -33.80 -3.76
N GLU A 816 12.50 -33.25 -2.64
CA GLU A 816 13.37 -33.98 -1.72
C GLU A 816 12.51 -34.78 -0.71
N PRO A 817 12.61 -36.13 -0.66
CA PRO A 817 11.79 -36.96 0.23
C PRO A 817 11.87 -36.56 1.72
N GLU A 818 13.04 -36.16 2.20
CA GLU A 818 13.24 -35.70 3.59
C GLU A 818 12.51 -34.39 3.88
N SER A 819 12.49 -33.47 2.91
CA SER A 819 11.71 -32.24 3.00
C SER A 819 10.22 -32.53 2.93
N MET A 820 9.80 -33.48 2.09
CA MET A 820 8.40 -33.90 1.97
C MET A 820 7.84 -34.47 3.27
N VAL A 821 8.61 -35.26 4.02
CA VAL A 821 8.22 -35.75 5.36
C VAL A 821 7.94 -34.59 6.32
N ILE A 822 8.71 -33.51 6.23
CA ILE A 822 8.49 -32.32 7.07
C ILE A 822 7.23 -31.58 6.60
N ILE A 823 7.06 -31.38 5.29
CA ILE A 823 5.87 -30.72 4.71
C ILE A 823 4.59 -31.45 5.13
N ASP A 824 4.59 -32.78 5.07
CA ASP A 824 3.46 -33.62 5.47
C ASP A 824 3.12 -33.47 6.96
N ARG A 825 4.14 -33.55 7.84
CA ARG A 825 3.97 -33.34 9.30
C ARG A 825 3.41 -31.97 9.67
N LEU A 826 3.57 -30.98 8.79
CA LEU A 826 3.11 -29.61 8.97
C LEU A 826 1.76 -29.34 8.29
N ASP A 827 1.03 -30.38 7.88
CA ASP A 827 -0.22 -30.28 7.11
C ASP A 827 -0.07 -29.52 5.78
N GLY A 828 1.15 -29.40 5.25
CA GLY A 828 1.43 -28.59 4.06
C GLY A 828 0.65 -29.05 2.83
N VAL A 829 0.49 -30.37 2.64
CA VAL A 829 -0.31 -30.94 1.53
C VAL A 829 -1.79 -30.56 1.66
N ARG A 830 -2.33 -30.61 2.88
CA ARG A 830 -3.72 -30.22 3.18
C ARG A 830 -3.94 -28.74 2.89
N LEU A 831 -2.99 -27.89 3.27
CA LEU A 831 -3.00 -26.46 2.97
C LEU A 831 -2.93 -26.18 1.46
N LEU A 832 -2.03 -26.85 0.73
CA LEU A 832 -2.00 -26.78 -0.74
C LEU A 832 -3.34 -27.19 -1.37
N TRP A 833 -3.97 -28.24 -0.85
CA TRP A 833 -5.29 -28.68 -1.31
C TRP A 833 -6.38 -27.63 -1.06
N SER A 834 -6.30 -26.92 0.06
CA SER A 834 -7.24 -25.84 0.38
C SER A 834 -7.13 -24.67 -0.60
N LEU A 835 -5.92 -24.37 -1.10
CA LEU A 835 -5.67 -23.29 -2.06
C LEU A 835 -6.27 -23.57 -3.45
N LEU A 836 -6.60 -24.83 -3.76
CA LEU A 836 -7.37 -25.19 -4.96
C LEU A 836 -8.78 -24.54 -4.99
N LYS A 837 -9.30 -24.13 -3.82
CA LYS A 837 -10.58 -23.42 -3.71
C LYS A 837 -10.46 -21.91 -3.91
N ASN A 838 -9.25 -21.36 -3.98
CA ASN A 838 -9.02 -19.92 -4.11
C ASN A 838 -9.61 -19.37 -5.43
N PRO A 839 -10.25 -18.18 -5.45
CA PRO A 839 -10.81 -17.61 -6.68
C PRO A 839 -9.75 -17.34 -7.77
N HIS A 840 -8.52 -17.02 -7.39
CA HIS A 840 -7.45 -16.63 -8.31
C HIS A 840 -6.88 -17.83 -9.09
N PRO A 841 -6.85 -17.78 -10.44
CA PRO A 841 -6.41 -18.90 -11.26
C PRO A 841 -4.94 -19.23 -11.06
N ASP A 842 -4.06 -18.24 -10.86
CA ASP A 842 -2.63 -18.50 -10.71
C ASP A 842 -2.30 -19.22 -9.40
N VAL A 843 -3.05 -18.95 -8.32
CA VAL A 843 -2.90 -19.69 -7.06
C VAL A 843 -3.41 -21.12 -7.20
N LYS A 844 -4.52 -21.32 -7.91
CA LYS A 844 -5.02 -22.67 -8.24
C LYS A 844 -4.00 -23.47 -9.05
N SER A 845 -3.45 -22.88 -10.11
CA SER A 845 -2.51 -23.57 -10.99
C SER A 845 -1.19 -23.87 -10.28
N SER A 846 -0.67 -22.94 -9.48
CA SER A 846 0.56 -23.14 -8.72
C SER A 846 0.39 -24.14 -7.58
N ALA A 847 -0.75 -24.13 -6.87
CA ALA A 847 -1.07 -25.13 -5.86
C ALA A 847 -1.24 -26.54 -6.46
N ALA A 848 -1.98 -26.67 -7.57
CA ALA A 848 -2.12 -27.95 -8.27
C ALA A 848 -0.78 -28.48 -8.79
N TRP A 849 0.10 -27.59 -9.26
CA TRP A 849 1.46 -27.96 -9.65
C TRP A 849 2.29 -28.44 -8.47
N ALA A 850 2.24 -27.72 -7.33
CA ALA A 850 2.97 -28.08 -6.12
C ALA A 850 2.53 -29.43 -5.52
N LEU A 851 1.27 -29.84 -5.72
CA LEU A 851 0.78 -31.15 -5.31
C LEU A 851 1.47 -32.30 -6.05
N CYS A 852 1.97 -32.10 -7.28
CA CYS A 852 2.61 -33.15 -8.07
C CYS A 852 3.82 -33.78 -7.34
N PRO A 853 4.88 -33.02 -6.97
CA PRO A 853 6.01 -33.57 -6.23
C PRO A 853 5.62 -34.02 -4.82
N CYS A 854 4.62 -33.40 -4.18
CA CYS A 854 4.13 -33.85 -2.88
C CYS A 854 3.55 -35.26 -2.93
N ILE A 855 2.69 -35.54 -3.92
CA ILE A 855 2.06 -36.85 -4.09
C ILE A 855 3.10 -37.88 -4.56
N GLU A 856 4.03 -37.49 -5.43
CA GLU A 856 5.05 -38.39 -5.94
C GLU A 856 6.04 -38.88 -4.88
N ASN A 857 6.38 -38.03 -3.89
CA ASN A 857 7.39 -38.34 -2.87
C ASN A 857 6.79 -38.64 -1.48
N ALA A 858 5.47 -38.67 -1.34
CA ALA A 858 4.78 -39.07 -0.11
C ALA A 858 4.88 -40.60 0.10
N LYS A 859 5.12 -41.03 1.34
CA LYS A 859 5.22 -42.46 1.69
C LYS A 859 3.91 -43.22 1.47
N ASP A 860 2.80 -42.60 1.84
CA ASP A 860 1.44 -43.18 1.76
C ASP A 860 0.52 -42.28 0.92
N ALA A 861 0.98 -41.90 -0.26
CA ALA A 861 0.33 -40.93 -1.14
C ALA A 861 -1.15 -41.27 -1.43
N GLY A 862 -1.47 -42.56 -1.63
CA GLY A 862 -2.83 -43.03 -1.89
C GLY A 862 -3.79 -42.74 -0.72
N GLU A 863 -3.40 -43.10 0.50
CA GLU A 863 -4.20 -42.88 1.71
C GLU A 863 -4.29 -41.39 2.06
N MET A 864 -3.16 -40.67 1.93
CA MET A 864 -3.10 -39.23 2.16
C MET A 864 -4.11 -38.48 1.29
N VAL A 865 -4.13 -38.74 -0.02
CA VAL A 865 -5.08 -38.09 -0.94
C VAL A 865 -6.53 -38.42 -0.58
N ARG A 866 -6.82 -39.67 -0.18
CA ARG A 866 -8.18 -40.09 0.23
C ARG A 866 -8.61 -39.52 1.58
N SER A 867 -7.66 -39.16 2.45
CA SER A 867 -7.96 -38.52 3.73
C SER A 867 -8.61 -37.14 3.57
N PHE A 868 -8.42 -36.49 2.42
CA PHE A 868 -9.04 -35.20 2.10
C PHE A 868 -10.49 -35.42 1.62
N VAL A 869 -11.46 -35.30 2.54
CA VAL A 869 -12.88 -35.44 2.22
C VAL A 869 -13.30 -34.45 1.12
N GLY A 870 -13.83 -34.98 0.01
CA GLY A 870 -14.21 -34.21 -1.18
C GLY A 870 -13.03 -33.67 -1.99
N GLY A 871 -11.79 -34.02 -1.63
CA GLY A 871 -10.57 -33.53 -2.27
C GLY A 871 -10.43 -34.03 -3.72
N LEU A 872 -10.71 -35.30 -3.96
CA LEU A 872 -10.70 -35.90 -5.30
C LEU A 872 -11.80 -35.32 -6.20
N GLU A 873 -13.00 -35.13 -5.65
CA GLU A 873 -14.11 -34.47 -6.36
C GLU A 873 -13.73 -33.03 -6.75
N LEU A 874 -13.11 -32.28 -5.85
CA LEU A 874 -12.64 -30.92 -6.13
C LEU A 874 -11.66 -30.87 -7.30
N VAL A 875 -10.66 -31.76 -7.31
CA VAL A 875 -9.66 -31.84 -8.40
C VAL A 875 -10.34 -32.14 -9.73
N VAL A 876 -11.28 -33.09 -9.77
CA VAL A 876 -12.04 -33.42 -10.98
C VAL A 876 -12.91 -32.23 -11.43
N ASN A 877 -13.56 -31.53 -10.49
CA ASN A 877 -14.38 -30.36 -10.80
C ASN A 877 -13.56 -29.18 -11.37
N LEU A 878 -12.28 -29.04 -11.03
CA LEU A 878 -11.40 -28.02 -11.62
C LEU A 878 -11.13 -28.21 -13.12
N LEU A 879 -11.39 -29.41 -13.68
CA LEU A 879 -11.36 -29.63 -15.14
C LEU A 879 -12.45 -28.83 -15.90
N LYS A 880 -13.40 -28.21 -15.17
CA LYS A 880 -14.40 -27.30 -15.73
C LYS A 880 -13.91 -25.85 -15.84
N SER A 881 -12.68 -25.55 -15.43
CA SER A 881 -12.10 -24.19 -15.50
C SER A 881 -11.89 -23.72 -16.95
N ASP A 882 -12.07 -22.42 -17.18
CA ASP A 882 -11.74 -21.79 -18.48
C ASP A 882 -10.25 -21.45 -18.62
N ASN A 883 -9.48 -21.51 -17.53
CA ASN A 883 -8.06 -21.16 -17.54
C ASN A 883 -7.18 -22.38 -17.93
N LYS A 884 -6.49 -22.26 -19.07
CA LYS A 884 -5.65 -23.33 -19.63
C LYS A 884 -4.48 -23.75 -18.73
N GLU A 885 -3.93 -22.82 -17.95
CA GLU A 885 -2.83 -23.09 -17.03
C GLU A 885 -3.33 -23.88 -15.81
N VAL A 886 -4.51 -23.52 -15.28
CA VAL A 886 -5.19 -24.31 -14.24
C VAL A 886 -5.48 -25.72 -14.75
N LEU A 887 -6.05 -25.85 -15.95
CA LEU A 887 -6.33 -27.15 -16.54
C LEU A 887 -5.05 -27.99 -16.72
N ALA A 888 -3.94 -27.39 -17.16
CA ALA A 888 -2.67 -28.08 -17.35
C ALA A 888 -2.12 -28.62 -16.02
N SER A 889 -2.07 -27.78 -14.98
CA SER A 889 -1.62 -28.19 -13.64
C SER A 889 -2.53 -29.23 -13.00
N VAL A 890 -3.84 -29.12 -13.19
CA VAL A 890 -4.82 -30.11 -12.67
C VAL A 890 -4.68 -31.44 -13.39
N CYS A 891 -4.43 -31.46 -14.71
CA CYS A 891 -4.14 -32.70 -15.43
C CYS A 891 -2.84 -33.35 -14.93
N ALA A 892 -1.80 -32.56 -14.64
CA ALA A 892 -0.56 -33.06 -14.05
C ALA A 892 -0.80 -33.65 -12.64
N ALA A 893 -1.62 -32.99 -11.81
CA ALA A 893 -2.00 -33.50 -10.49
C ALA A 893 -2.80 -34.82 -10.60
N ILE A 894 -3.79 -34.89 -11.51
CA ILE A 894 -4.57 -36.10 -11.78
C ILE A 894 -3.67 -37.25 -12.22
N THR A 895 -2.67 -36.98 -13.06
CA THR A 895 -1.69 -37.98 -13.52
C THR A 895 -0.96 -38.63 -12.34
N ASN A 896 -0.57 -37.84 -11.34
CA ASN A 896 0.08 -38.35 -10.13
C ASN A 896 -0.89 -39.04 -9.18
N ILE A 897 -2.10 -38.49 -8.99
CA ILE A 897 -3.16 -39.10 -8.17
C ILE A 897 -3.54 -40.49 -8.72
N ALA A 898 -3.65 -40.62 -10.04
CA ALA A 898 -4.04 -41.83 -10.74
C ALA A 898 -2.97 -42.93 -10.76
N LYS A 899 -1.77 -42.70 -10.19
CA LYS A 899 -0.78 -43.76 -9.97
C LYS A 899 -1.28 -44.79 -8.95
N ASP A 900 -2.11 -44.37 -7.99
CA ASP A 900 -2.79 -45.25 -7.04
C ASP A 900 -4.12 -45.76 -7.63
N GLN A 901 -4.37 -47.06 -7.50
CA GLN A 901 -5.54 -47.71 -8.12
C GLN A 901 -6.86 -47.32 -7.45
N GLU A 902 -6.87 -47.14 -6.13
CA GLU A 902 -8.08 -46.75 -5.39
C GLU A 902 -8.46 -45.30 -5.71
N ASN A 903 -7.47 -44.41 -5.74
CA ASN A 903 -7.65 -43.03 -6.20
C ASN A 903 -8.21 -42.98 -7.62
N LEU A 904 -7.64 -43.77 -8.53
CA LEU A 904 -8.06 -43.85 -9.92
C LEU A 904 -9.52 -44.31 -10.04
N ALA A 905 -9.95 -45.28 -9.22
CA ALA A 905 -11.35 -45.70 -9.13
C ALA A 905 -12.26 -44.53 -8.74
N VAL A 906 -11.93 -43.83 -7.66
CA VAL A 906 -12.76 -42.73 -7.11
C VAL A 906 -12.85 -41.56 -8.08
N ILE A 907 -11.75 -41.12 -8.72
CA ILE A 907 -11.83 -40.04 -9.72
C ILE A 907 -12.60 -40.46 -10.98
N THR A 908 -12.59 -41.76 -11.31
CA THR A 908 -13.42 -42.31 -12.40
C THR A 908 -14.90 -42.16 -12.06
N ASP A 909 -15.31 -42.53 -10.84
CA ASP A 909 -16.68 -42.41 -10.37
C ASP A 909 -17.15 -40.94 -10.32
N HIS A 910 -16.25 -39.99 -10.06
CA HIS A 910 -16.51 -38.55 -10.14
C HIS A 910 -16.57 -37.99 -11.58
N GLY A 911 -16.39 -38.83 -12.61
CA GLY A 911 -16.57 -38.43 -14.01
C GLY A 911 -15.33 -37.78 -14.65
N VAL A 912 -14.12 -38.17 -14.26
CA VAL A 912 -12.89 -37.65 -14.86
C VAL A 912 -12.82 -37.91 -16.39
N VAL A 913 -13.30 -39.06 -16.86
CA VAL A 913 -13.24 -39.46 -18.28
C VAL A 913 -13.99 -38.49 -19.22
N PRO A 914 -15.29 -38.19 -19.03
CA PRO A 914 -16.00 -37.25 -19.87
C PRO A 914 -15.42 -35.83 -19.80
N LEU A 915 -14.91 -35.40 -18.64
CA LEU A 915 -14.31 -34.07 -18.48
C LEU A 915 -12.99 -33.95 -19.23
N LEU A 916 -12.07 -34.92 -19.10
CA LEU A 916 -10.82 -34.94 -19.87
C LEU A 916 -11.09 -35.04 -21.38
N SER A 917 -12.09 -35.84 -21.78
CA SER A 917 -12.49 -35.98 -23.19
C SER A 917 -12.96 -34.65 -23.79
N LYS A 918 -13.71 -33.85 -23.03
CA LYS A 918 -14.17 -32.52 -23.45
C LYS A 918 -13.01 -31.55 -23.72
N LEU A 919 -11.91 -31.69 -22.99
CA LEU A 919 -10.71 -30.85 -23.12
C LEU A 919 -9.80 -31.25 -24.29
N ALA A 920 -10.02 -32.41 -24.91
CA ALA A 920 -9.13 -32.98 -25.94
C ALA A 920 -9.02 -32.14 -27.23
N ASN A 921 -9.92 -31.18 -27.48
CA ASN A 921 -9.84 -30.26 -28.61
C ASN A 921 -9.11 -28.94 -28.26
N THR A 922 -8.00 -29.00 -27.54
CA THR A 922 -7.18 -27.82 -27.22
C THR A 922 -6.03 -27.59 -28.21
N ASN A 923 -5.59 -26.33 -28.30
CA ASN A 923 -4.44 -25.88 -29.10
C ASN A 923 -3.22 -25.47 -28.26
N ASN A 924 -3.30 -25.57 -26.93
CA ASN A 924 -2.19 -25.21 -26.05
C ASN A 924 -1.34 -26.46 -25.75
N ASP A 925 -0.10 -26.49 -26.22
CA ASP A 925 0.78 -27.67 -26.12
C ASP A 925 1.09 -28.08 -24.67
N LYS A 926 1.20 -27.13 -23.73
CA LYS A 926 1.37 -27.44 -22.31
C LYS A 926 0.18 -28.22 -21.74
N LEU A 927 -1.04 -27.78 -22.07
CA LEU A 927 -2.25 -28.53 -21.73
C LEU A 927 -2.32 -29.86 -22.47
N ARG A 928 -1.96 -29.90 -23.76
CA ARG A 928 -1.96 -31.16 -24.55
C ARG A 928 -1.11 -32.23 -23.91
N ARG A 929 0.11 -31.87 -23.48
CA ARG A 929 1.04 -32.77 -22.79
C ARG A 929 0.39 -33.39 -21.56
N HIS A 930 0.01 -32.57 -20.58
CA HIS A 930 -0.50 -33.07 -19.31
C HIS A 930 -1.88 -33.73 -19.45
N LEU A 931 -2.71 -33.27 -20.38
CA LEU A 931 -3.97 -33.93 -20.69
C LEU A 931 -3.75 -35.34 -21.23
N ALA A 932 -2.80 -35.52 -22.16
CA ALA A 932 -2.47 -36.83 -22.70
C ALA A 932 -1.86 -37.76 -21.62
N GLU A 933 -0.97 -37.25 -20.77
CA GLU A 933 -0.46 -37.99 -19.60
C GLU A 933 -1.61 -38.46 -18.68
N ALA A 934 -2.57 -37.58 -18.38
CA ALA A 934 -3.72 -37.90 -17.55
C ALA A 934 -4.63 -38.96 -18.19
N VAL A 935 -4.93 -38.84 -19.49
CA VAL A 935 -5.71 -39.84 -20.25
C VAL A 935 -4.98 -41.18 -20.25
N SER A 936 -3.67 -41.19 -20.49
CA SER A 936 -2.85 -42.40 -20.49
C SER A 936 -2.97 -43.15 -19.16
N ARG A 937 -2.88 -42.46 -18.02
CA ARG A 937 -3.03 -43.07 -16.70
C ARG A 937 -4.46 -43.54 -16.45
N CYS A 938 -5.45 -42.72 -16.80
CA CYS A 938 -6.86 -43.06 -16.58
C CYS A 938 -7.33 -44.29 -17.39
N CYS A 939 -6.70 -44.58 -18.54
CA CYS A 939 -7.01 -45.76 -19.37
C CYS A 939 -6.69 -47.11 -18.69
N MET A 940 -5.86 -47.10 -17.65
CA MET A 940 -5.44 -48.30 -16.93
C MET A 940 -6.54 -48.86 -16.01
N TRP A 941 -7.70 -48.21 -15.91
CA TRP A 941 -8.80 -48.63 -15.02
C TRP A 941 -10.06 -49.06 -15.76
N GLY A 942 -10.56 -50.25 -15.42
CA GLY A 942 -11.88 -50.74 -15.80
C GLY A 942 -12.21 -50.57 -17.29
N ARG A 943 -13.33 -49.89 -17.56
CA ARG A 943 -13.82 -49.58 -18.92
C ARG A 943 -13.41 -48.19 -19.42
N ASN A 944 -12.49 -47.49 -18.74
CA ASN A 944 -12.16 -46.10 -19.09
C ASN A 944 -11.64 -45.97 -20.51
N ARG A 945 -10.84 -46.92 -21.00
CA ARG A 945 -10.35 -46.94 -22.39
C ARG A 945 -11.49 -46.93 -23.42
N VAL A 946 -12.56 -47.67 -23.16
CA VAL A 946 -13.75 -47.73 -24.02
C VAL A 946 -14.51 -46.41 -23.91
N ALA A 947 -14.73 -45.94 -22.68
CA ALA A 947 -15.43 -44.68 -22.43
C ALA A 947 -14.73 -43.47 -23.07
N PHE A 948 -13.39 -43.39 -23.09
CA PHE A 948 -12.66 -42.36 -23.82
C PHE A 948 -12.92 -42.40 -25.34
N GLY A 949 -13.07 -43.61 -25.90
CA GLY A 949 -13.50 -43.84 -27.27
C GLY A 949 -14.92 -43.34 -27.54
N GLU A 950 -15.86 -43.75 -26.70
CA GLU A 950 -17.29 -43.35 -26.77
C GLU A 950 -17.47 -41.83 -26.64
N HIS A 951 -16.66 -41.18 -25.79
CA HIS A 951 -16.61 -39.73 -25.64
C HIS A 951 -15.77 -38.99 -26.72
N ARG A 952 -15.34 -39.71 -27.77
CA ARG A 952 -14.66 -39.18 -28.96
C ARG A 952 -13.34 -38.45 -28.67
N ALA A 953 -12.61 -38.85 -27.63
CA ALA A 953 -11.33 -38.25 -27.26
C ALA A 953 -10.17 -38.68 -28.19
N VAL A 954 -10.28 -39.86 -28.81
CA VAL A 954 -9.19 -40.48 -29.59
C VAL A 954 -8.78 -39.66 -30.82
N ALA A 955 -9.74 -39.22 -31.63
CA ALA A 955 -9.44 -38.48 -32.85
C ALA A 955 -8.73 -37.12 -32.58
N PRO A 956 -9.17 -36.29 -31.60
CA PRO A 956 -8.41 -35.12 -31.18
C PRO A 956 -6.98 -35.45 -30.69
N LEU A 957 -6.78 -36.51 -29.91
CA LEU A 957 -5.46 -36.92 -29.44
C LEU A 957 -4.53 -37.30 -30.60
N VAL A 958 -5.01 -37.98 -31.64
CA VAL A 958 -4.21 -38.26 -32.84
C VAL A 958 -3.70 -36.96 -33.50
N ARG A 959 -4.46 -35.86 -33.41
CA ARG A 959 -4.02 -34.56 -33.95
C ARG A 959 -2.87 -33.95 -33.14
N TYR A 960 -2.69 -34.32 -31.86
CA TYR A 960 -1.57 -33.83 -31.04
C TYR A 960 -0.22 -34.34 -31.56
N LEU A 961 -0.20 -35.48 -32.27
CA LEU A 961 1.00 -36.00 -32.96
C LEU A 961 1.51 -35.11 -34.10
N LYS A 962 0.77 -34.04 -34.45
CA LYS A 962 1.20 -33.00 -35.41
C LYS A 962 1.82 -31.79 -34.73
N SER A 963 1.97 -31.80 -33.41
CA SER A 963 2.64 -30.71 -32.68
C SER A 963 4.13 -30.66 -33.05
N ASN A 964 4.79 -29.57 -32.69
CA ASN A 964 6.26 -29.46 -32.82
C ASN A 964 6.96 -29.83 -31.50
N ASP A 965 6.22 -30.08 -30.41
CA ASP A 965 6.77 -30.37 -29.09
C ASP A 965 6.95 -31.89 -28.88
N THR A 966 8.21 -32.32 -28.68
CA THR A 966 8.58 -33.71 -28.40
C THR A 966 7.91 -34.26 -27.13
N ASN A 967 7.69 -33.42 -26.11
CA ASN A 967 7.01 -33.87 -24.89
C ASN A 967 5.53 -34.16 -25.15
N VAL A 968 4.88 -33.36 -25.99
CA VAL A 968 3.50 -33.63 -26.44
C VAL A 968 3.47 -34.93 -27.23
N HIS A 969 4.45 -35.20 -28.09
CA HIS A 969 4.55 -36.47 -28.80
C HIS A 969 4.67 -37.66 -27.85
N ARG A 970 5.59 -37.59 -26.89
CA ARG A 970 5.78 -38.66 -25.89
C ARG A 970 4.49 -38.95 -25.12
N ALA A 971 3.89 -37.92 -24.52
CA ALA A 971 2.65 -38.05 -23.76
C ALA A 971 1.49 -38.58 -24.61
N THR A 972 1.35 -38.07 -25.84
CA THR A 972 0.29 -38.49 -26.76
C THR A 972 0.48 -39.93 -27.22
N ALA A 973 1.71 -40.33 -27.56
CA ALA A 973 2.01 -41.70 -27.98
C ALA A 973 1.73 -42.69 -26.84
N GLN A 974 2.08 -42.33 -25.59
CA GLN A 974 1.74 -43.14 -24.40
C GLN A 974 0.23 -43.28 -24.23
N ALA A 975 -0.52 -42.18 -24.36
CA ALA A 975 -1.99 -42.22 -24.29
C ALA A 975 -2.62 -43.08 -25.39
N LEU A 976 -2.17 -42.93 -26.64
CA LEU A 976 -2.66 -43.71 -27.78
C LEU A 976 -2.28 -45.19 -27.64
N TYR A 977 -1.10 -45.50 -27.12
CA TYR A 977 -0.71 -46.88 -26.82
C TYR A 977 -1.71 -47.53 -25.84
N GLN A 978 -2.03 -46.86 -24.73
CA GLN A 978 -3.00 -47.37 -23.75
C GLN A 978 -4.43 -47.48 -24.34
N LEU A 979 -4.84 -46.51 -25.15
CA LEU A 979 -6.16 -46.52 -25.82
C LEU A 979 -6.25 -47.62 -26.88
N SER A 980 -5.15 -47.96 -27.54
CA SER A 980 -5.10 -48.94 -28.65
C SER A 980 -5.28 -50.40 -28.21
N GLU A 981 -5.29 -50.67 -26.90
CA GLU A 981 -5.70 -52.00 -26.42
C GLU A 981 -7.17 -52.31 -26.73
N ASP A 982 -7.98 -51.27 -26.97
CA ASP A 982 -9.35 -51.41 -27.42
C ASP A 982 -9.45 -51.38 -28.97
N ALA A 983 -10.30 -52.25 -29.51
CA ALA A 983 -10.43 -52.44 -30.95
C ALA A 983 -11.08 -51.24 -31.67
N ASP A 984 -12.12 -50.64 -31.09
CA ASP A 984 -12.84 -49.52 -31.70
C ASP A 984 -11.98 -48.25 -31.69
N ASN A 985 -11.17 -48.08 -30.64
CA ASN A 985 -10.15 -47.05 -30.59
C ASN A 985 -9.09 -47.22 -31.68
N CYS A 986 -8.61 -48.45 -31.93
CA CYS A 986 -7.66 -48.73 -33.03
C CYS A 986 -8.21 -48.33 -34.41
N ILE A 987 -9.49 -48.63 -34.67
CA ILE A 987 -10.16 -48.23 -35.91
C ILE A 987 -10.17 -46.70 -36.04
N THR A 988 -10.58 -46.02 -34.98
CA THR A 988 -10.62 -44.54 -34.93
C THR A 988 -9.23 -43.93 -35.15
N MET A 989 -8.18 -44.50 -34.56
CA MET A 989 -6.80 -44.06 -34.76
C MET A 989 -6.34 -44.23 -36.20
N HIS A 990 -6.66 -45.37 -36.81
CA HIS A 990 -6.31 -45.66 -38.20
C HIS A 990 -7.00 -44.70 -39.17
N GLU A 991 -8.31 -44.46 -39.00
CA GLU A 991 -9.10 -43.52 -39.81
C GLU A 991 -8.58 -42.08 -39.74
N ASN A 992 -8.01 -41.69 -38.60
CA ASN A 992 -7.41 -40.36 -38.41
C ASN A 992 -5.93 -40.28 -38.81
N GLY A 993 -5.38 -41.33 -39.43
CA GLY A 993 -4.03 -41.34 -39.99
C GLY A 993 -2.89 -41.47 -38.97
N ALA A 994 -3.17 -42.02 -37.77
CA ALA A 994 -2.18 -42.15 -36.70
C ALA A 994 -0.94 -42.98 -37.13
N VAL A 995 -1.13 -44.02 -37.94
CA VAL A 995 -0.05 -44.96 -38.32
C VAL A 995 1.12 -44.26 -38.99
N LYS A 996 0.86 -43.33 -39.93
CA LYS A 996 1.93 -42.61 -40.63
C LYS A 996 2.75 -41.76 -39.67
N LEU A 997 2.07 -41.02 -38.79
CA LEU A 997 2.71 -40.15 -37.80
C LEU A 997 3.51 -40.95 -36.78
N LEU A 998 2.97 -42.07 -36.30
CA LEU A 998 3.65 -42.94 -35.34
C LEU A 998 4.86 -43.64 -35.95
N LEU A 999 4.82 -44.02 -37.24
CA LEU A 999 5.98 -44.63 -37.92
C LEU A 999 7.18 -43.69 -37.95
N ASP A 1000 6.96 -42.41 -38.21
CA ASP A 1000 8.02 -41.39 -38.15
C ASP A 1000 8.59 -41.30 -36.73
N MET A 1001 7.74 -41.41 -35.70
CA MET A 1001 8.13 -41.35 -34.28
C MET A 1001 8.87 -42.59 -33.76
N VAL A 1002 8.76 -43.76 -34.41
CA VAL A 1002 9.58 -44.94 -34.09
C VAL A 1002 11.08 -44.65 -34.35
N GLY A 1003 11.40 -43.72 -35.25
CA GLY A 1003 12.77 -43.25 -35.48
C GLY A 1003 13.27 -42.20 -34.47
N SER A 1004 12.47 -41.84 -33.45
CA SER A 1004 12.84 -40.82 -32.47
C SER A 1004 14.04 -41.25 -31.60
N PRO A 1005 14.92 -40.31 -31.20
CA PRO A 1005 15.97 -40.58 -30.22
C PRO A 1005 15.42 -40.76 -28.78
N ASP A 1006 14.17 -40.40 -28.56
CA ASP A 1006 13.49 -40.55 -27.27
C ASP A 1006 12.93 -41.98 -27.13
N GLN A 1007 13.54 -42.76 -26.22
CA GLN A 1007 13.20 -44.17 -26.02
C GLN A 1007 11.74 -44.37 -25.58
N GLU A 1008 11.21 -43.53 -24.69
CA GLU A 1008 9.83 -43.68 -24.21
C GLU A 1008 8.83 -43.41 -25.34
N LEU A 1009 9.10 -42.41 -26.17
CA LEU A 1009 8.29 -42.11 -27.35
C LEU A 1009 8.39 -43.26 -28.37
N GLN A 1010 9.59 -43.77 -28.62
CA GLN A 1010 9.81 -44.88 -29.54
C GLN A 1010 9.04 -46.15 -29.11
N GLU A 1011 9.14 -46.53 -27.84
CA GLU A 1011 8.46 -47.70 -27.28
C GLU A 1011 6.94 -47.55 -27.35
N ALA A 1012 6.40 -46.39 -26.95
CA ALA A 1012 4.97 -46.12 -27.01
C ALA A 1012 4.44 -46.13 -28.45
N ALA A 1013 5.16 -45.50 -29.39
CA ALA A 1013 4.78 -45.49 -30.79
C ALA A 1013 4.79 -46.90 -31.41
N ALA A 1014 5.85 -47.68 -31.16
CA ALA A 1014 5.95 -49.06 -31.63
C ALA A 1014 4.86 -49.96 -31.02
N GLY A 1015 4.57 -49.79 -29.72
CA GLY A 1015 3.50 -50.49 -29.02
C GLY A 1015 2.13 -50.20 -29.62
N CYS A 1016 1.82 -48.93 -29.86
CA CYS A 1016 0.56 -48.51 -30.48
C CYS A 1016 0.40 -49.09 -31.89
N ILE A 1017 1.44 -49.04 -32.72
CA ILE A 1017 1.42 -49.63 -34.07
C ILE A 1017 1.23 -51.14 -34.01
N SER A 1018 1.90 -51.82 -33.07
CA SER A 1018 1.79 -53.26 -32.86
C SER A 1018 0.34 -53.67 -32.56
N ASN A 1019 -0.36 -52.93 -31.68
CA ASN A 1019 -1.76 -53.19 -31.37
C ASN A 1019 -2.67 -52.99 -32.58
N ILE A 1020 -2.50 -51.90 -33.33
CA ILE A 1020 -3.25 -51.64 -34.57
C ILE A 1020 -3.03 -52.77 -35.59
N ARG A 1021 -1.77 -53.22 -35.77
CA ARG A 1021 -1.46 -54.31 -36.72
C ARG A 1021 -2.00 -55.66 -36.26
N ARG A 1022 -1.98 -55.96 -34.96
CA ARG A 1022 -2.59 -57.18 -34.39
C ARG A 1022 -4.09 -57.24 -34.67
N LEU A 1023 -4.80 -56.12 -34.50
CA LEU A 1023 -6.22 -56.03 -34.85
C LEU A 1023 -6.43 -56.31 -36.34
N ALA A 1024 -5.68 -55.64 -37.22
CA ALA A 1024 -5.77 -55.85 -38.67
C ALA A 1024 -5.51 -57.32 -39.06
N LEU A 1025 -4.50 -57.96 -38.48
CA LEU A 1025 -4.19 -59.37 -38.69
C LEU A 1025 -5.30 -60.31 -38.19
N ALA A 1026 -5.91 -60.00 -37.05
CA ALA A 1026 -7.04 -60.77 -36.53
C ALA A 1026 -8.25 -60.67 -37.47
N THR A 1027 -8.54 -59.48 -38.00
CA THR A 1027 -9.60 -59.27 -39.00
C THR A 1027 -9.29 -59.97 -40.32
N GLU A 1028 -8.05 -59.93 -40.80
CA GLU A 1028 -7.62 -60.67 -42.00
C GLU A 1028 -7.84 -62.18 -41.81
N LYS A 1029 -7.39 -62.75 -40.68
CA LYS A 1029 -7.60 -64.18 -40.37
C LYS A 1029 -9.08 -64.56 -40.30
N ALA A 1030 -9.90 -63.72 -39.65
CA ALA A 1030 -11.34 -63.95 -39.54
C ALA A 1030 -12.09 -63.87 -40.89
N ARG A 1031 -11.52 -63.21 -41.91
CA ARG A 1031 -12.10 -63.18 -43.28
C ARG A 1031 -11.77 -64.41 -44.10
N TYR A 1032 -10.72 -65.16 -43.75
CA TYR A 1032 -10.26 -66.36 -44.46
C TYR A 1032 -10.53 -67.67 -43.70
N SER A 1033 -11.04 -67.58 -42.47
CA SER A 1033 -11.68 -68.67 -41.72
C SER A 1033 -13.18 -68.67 -41.93
#